data_AF-Q9R9H1-F1
#
_entry.id   AF-Q9R9H1-F1
#
_cell.length_a   1.000
_cell.length_b   1.000
_cell.length_c   1.000
_cell.angle_alpha   90.00
_cell.angle_beta   90.00
_cell.angle_gamma   90.00
#
_symmetry.space_group_name_H-M   'P 1'
#
loop_
_entity.id
_entity.type
_entity.pdbx_description
1 polymer ?
#
loop_
_entity_poly.entity_id
_entity_poly.type
_entity_poly.pdbx_seq_one_letter_code
_entity_poly.pdbx_strand_id
1 'polypeptide(L)'
;MLKKLGIKGRVLLLTLLPTSLMALVLGGYFTWMQQSDLQTQLLQRGEMIAEQLAPLVAPALAHQNTALLERIATQSLEQQDVRAVTFLAPDRTPLAHAGPSMLNQAPTGNGSQMLQRTGSDATRYLLPVFGRHRNLAGDLIPDESDRLLGWVELELSHNSMLLRGYRSLFASLMLITAGLICTGLLALRMGRTINNPLSQIKQAVTQLKDGNLETRLPLLGSQELDELASGINRMAGTLQNAQEELQHSIDQATEDVRQNLETIEIQNIELDLARKEALEASRIKSEFLANMSHEIRTPLNGILGFTHLLQKSELTPRQLDYLGTIEKSADSLLGIINEILDFSKIEAGKLVLDSIPFNLRDLLQDTLTILAPAAHAKQLELVSLVYRDTPLSLVGDPLRLKQILTNLVSNAIKFTREGTIVARAMLEEEHEDSVQLRISIQDTGIGLSNQDVRALFQAFSQADNSLSRQPGGTGLGLVISKRLIEQMGGEIGVDSTPGEGSEFWISLRLPKTRDDAEDLPAPPLLGRRVAVLENHELARQALQHQLEDCGLEVTPFNTLEALTNGVTGVHQTEQAIDLAVLGITTNDMPPERLNQHIWDLEHLGCKVLVLCPTTEQTLFHLSVPNPHSQLQAKPACTRKLRRALADLVNPKAVRSEPSEPIASRPPRVLCVDDNPANLLLVQTLLEDMGAKVLAVDSGYAAVKAVQNESFDLVMMDVQMPGMDGRQSTEAIRQWESERNCTPLPVIALTAHAMANEKRALLQSGMDDYLTKPISERQLAQVVLKWTGLALRNQGPERTGEPSGNGLELQVLDHDEGLRLAAGKADLAADMLAMLLASLEADREAIRAARAANDHNALIERVHRLHGATRYCGVPQLRAACQRSETLLKQEDIKAFAALDELERAINRLATEARINA
;
A
#
# COMPACT_ATOMS: atom_id res chain seq x y z
N MET A 1 -72.11 12.30 -24.31
CA MET A 1 -72.60 12.14 -22.92
C MET A 1 -72.38 10.73 -22.36
N LEU A 2 -72.71 9.65 -23.09
CA LEU A 2 -72.56 8.24 -22.64
C LEU A 2 -71.15 7.78 -22.25
N LYS A 3 -70.08 8.37 -22.82
CA LYS A 3 -68.69 8.02 -22.48
C LYS A 3 -68.27 8.42 -21.05
N LYS A 4 -68.93 9.42 -20.43
CA LYS A 4 -68.63 9.90 -19.07
C LYS A 4 -69.38 9.15 -17.96
N LEU A 5 -70.37 8.32 -18.30
CA LEU A 5 -71.06 7.49 -17.31
C LEU A 5 -70.28 6.19 -17.09
N GLY A 6 -69.96 5.90 -15.82
CA GLY A 6 -69.42 4.60 -15.42
C GLY A 6 -70.39 3.45 -15.71
N ILE A 7 -69.90 2.21 -15.67
CA ILE A 7 -70.65 0.99 -16.03
C ILE A 7 -72.03 0.95 -15.34
N LYS A 8 -72.08 1.34 -14.06
CA LYS A 8 -73.32 1.52 -13.27
C LYS A 8 -74.35 2.43 -13.94
N GLY A 9 -73.92 3.60 -14.42
CA GLY A 9 -74.79 4.59 -15.05
C GLY A 9 -75.30 4.13 -16.41
N ARG A 10 -74.47 3.37 -17.15
CA ARG A 10 -74.88 2.82 -18.46
C ARG A 10 -75.91 1.70 -18.30
N VAL A 11 -75.71 0.76 -17.38
CA VAL A 11 -76.64 -0.36 -17.14
C VAL A 11 -78.00 0.15 -16.65
N LEU A 12 -78.01 1.11 -15.72
CA LEU A 12 -79.26 1.72 -15.22
C LEU A 12 -79.99 2.48 -16.34
N LEU A 13 -79.27 3.25 -17.16
CA LEU A 13 -79.88 4.02 -18.24
C LEU A 13 -80.46 3.12 -19.35
N LEU A 14 -79.75 2.04 -19.71
CA LEU A 14 -80.20 1.09 -20.74
C LEU A 14 -81.44 0.27 -20.33
N THR A 15 -81.66 0.08 -19.03
CA THR A 15 -82.77 -0.73 -18.51
C THR A 15 -83.99 0.11 -18.11
N LEU A 16 -83.80 1.26 -17.44
CA LEU A 16 -84.92 2.09 -16.96
C LEU A 16 -85.58 2.94 -18.05
N LEU A 17 -84.81 3.45 -19.01
CA LEU A 17 -85.32 4.41 -19.98
C LEU A 17 -86.34 3.76 -20.95
N PRO A 18 -86.06 2.60 -21.58
CA PRO A 18 -87.02 1.97 -22.49
C PRO A 18 -88.27 1.45 -21.77
N THR A 19 -88.09 0.91 -20.57
CA THR A 19 -89.20 0.34 -19.77
C THR A 19 -90.14 1.42 -19.24
N SER A 20 -89.59 2.54 -18.77
CA SER A 20 -90.40 3.69 -18.34
C SER A 20 -91.16 4.34 -19.49
N LEU A 21 -90.54 4.48 -20.66
CA LEU A 21 -91.19 5.00 -21.86
C LEU A 21 -92.35 4.10 -22.30
N MET A 22 -92.14 2.78 -22.33
CA MET A 22 -93.18 1.81 -22.69
C MET A 22 -94.36 1.83 -21.71
N ALA A 23 -94.09 1.91 -20.40
CA ALA A 23 -95.14 1.97 -19.37
C ALA A 23 -96.04 3.20 -19.51
N LEU A 24 -95.47 4.36 -19.83
CA LEU A 24 -96.23 5.60 -20.04
C LEU A 24 -97.11 5.53 -21.29
N VAL A 25 -96.58 5.03 -22.40
CA VAL A 25 -97.32 4.92 -23.67
C VAL A 25 -98.49 3.95 -23.54
N LEU A 26 -98.25 2.74 -23.02
CA LEU A 26 -99.31 1.74 -22.84
C LEU A 26 -100.34 2.19 -21.81
N GLY A 27 -99.90 2.76 -20.69
CA GLY A 27 -100.78 3.27 -19.64
C GLY A 27 -101.74 4.35 -20.14
N GLY A 28 -101.22 5.34 -20.87
CA GLY A 28 -102.04 6.40 -21.46
C GLY A 28 -103.05 5.87 -22.50
N TYR A 29 -102.63 4.92 -23.33
CA TYR A 29 -103.50 4.28 -24.32
C TYR A 29 -104.68 3.54 -23.66
N PHE A 30 -104.44 2.73 -22.62
CA PHE A 30 -105.49 2.00 -21.92
C PHE A 30 -106.51 2.91 -21.24
N THR A 31 -106.05 4.00 -20.59
CA THR A 31 -106.94 4.96 -19.94
C THR A 31 -107.85 5.66 -20.96
N TRP A 32 -107.31 6.08 -22.11
CA TRP A 32 -108.09 6.68 -23.19
C TRP A 32 -109.15 5.71 -23.74
N MET A 33 -108.75 4.46 -24.01
CA MET A 33 -109.64 3.40 -24.50
C MET A 33 -110.81 3.16 -23.53
N GLN A 34 -110.54 3.04 -22.23
CA GLN A 34 -111.57 2.76 -21.22
C GLN A 34 -112.55 3.94 -21.04
N GLN A 35 -112.06 5.18 -21.13
CA GLN A 35 -112.90 6.36 -21.04
C GLN A 35 -113.82 6.50 -22.25
N SER A 36 -113.32 6.19 -23.45
CA SER A 36 -114.13 6.13 -24.66
C SER A 36 -115.26 5.10 -24.54
N ASP A 37 -114.96 3.90 -24.05
CA ASP A 37 -115.93 2.81 -23.90
C ASP A 37 -117.07 3.15 -22.92
N LEU A 38 -116.73 3.77 -21.77
CA LEU A 38 -117.71 4.24 -20.79
C LEU A 38 -118.68 5.29 -21.36
N GLN A 39 -118.19 6.18 -22.23
CA GLN A 39 -119.00 7.21 -22.87
C GLN A 39 -120.01 6.59 -23.85
N THR A 40 -119.56 5.64 -24.68
CA THR A 40 -120.43 4.93 -25.63
C THR A 40 -121.51 4.12 -24.92
N GLN A 41 -121.17 3.43 -23.83
CA GLN A 41 -122.13 2.64 -23.05
C GLN A 41 -123.24 3.52 -22.44
N LEU A 42 -122.90 4.71 -21.93
CA LEU A 42 -123.90 5.61 -21.34
C LEU A 42 -124.89 6.12 -22.40
N LEU A 43 -124.42 6.45 -23.61
CA LEU A 43 -125.28 6.91 -24.69
C LEU A 43 -126.23 5.81 -25.18
N GLN A 44 -125.72 4.59 -25.42
CA GLN A 44 -126.54 3.45 -25.83
C GLN A 44 -127.61 3.10 -24.80
N ARG A 45 -127.28 3.23 -23.50
CA ARG A 45 -128.24 2.98 -22.43
C ARG A 45 -129.39 3.99 -22.42
N GLY A 46 -129.11 5.27 -22.67
CA GLY A 46 -130.14 6.30 -22.77
C GLY A 46 -131.12 6.08 -23.90
N GLU A 47 -130.58 5.69 -25.06
CA GLU A 47 -131.39 5.31 -26.21
C GLU A 47 -132.30 4.11 -25.88
N MET A 48 -131.73 3.04 -25.31
CA MET A 48 -132.50 1.86 -24.90
C MET A 48 -133.63 2.17 -23.89
N ILE A 49 -133.36 3.00 -22.89
CA ILE A 49 -134.38 3.36 -21.88
C ILE A 49 -135.50 4.18 -22.51
N ALA A 50 -135.16 5.17 -23.34
CA ALA A 50 -136.16 5.98 -24.02
C ALA A 50 -137.05 5.12 -24.94
N GLU A 51 -136.46 4.20 -25.71
CA GLU A 51 -137.21 3.26 -26.57
C GLU A 51 -138.08 2.28 -25.79
N GLN A 52 -137.61 1.77 -24.64
CA GLN A 52 -138.39 0.88 -23.79
C GLN A 52 -139.59 1.58 -23.13
N LEU A 53 -139.47 2.87 -22.83
CA LEU A 53 -140.55 3.65 -22.23
C LEU A 53 -141.67 3.96 -23.22
N ALA A 54 -141.36 4.15 -24.51
CA ALA A 54 -142.36 4.48 -25.53
C ALA A 54 -143.56 3.51 -25.59
N PRO A 55 -143.39 2.18 -25.74
CA PRO A 55 -144.52 1.24 -25.76
C PRO A 55 -145.21 1.11 -24.40
N LEU A 56 -144.47 1.28 -23.30
CA LEU A 56 -145.00 1.18 -21.94
C LEU A 56 -145.96 2.33 -21.62
N VAL A 57 -145.68 3.51 -22.20
CA VAL A 57 -146.41 4.76 -21.97
C VAL A 57 -147.49 5.02 -23.02
N ALA A 58 -147.39 4.41 -24.21
CA ALA A 58 -148.33 4.62 -25.32
C ALA A 58 -149.82 4.41 -24.97
N PRO A 59 -150.24 3.35 -24.22
CA PRO A 59 -151.65 3.18 -23.84
C PRO A 59 -152.15 4.28 -22.90
N ALA A 60 -151.26 4.76 -22.02
CA ALA A 60 -151.54 5.78 -21.02
C ALA A 60 -151.64 7.18 -21.65
N LEU A 61 -150.79 7.49 -22.63
CA LEU A 61 -150.85 8.72 -23.42
C LEU A 61 -152.12 8.78 -24.27
N ALA A 62 -152.52 7.67 -24.89
CA ALA A 62 -153.73 7.62 -25.73
C ALA A 62 -155.00 7.97 -24.94
N HIS A 63 -155.10 7.54 -23.68
CA HIS A 63 -156.24 7.84 -22.80
C HIS A 63 -156.01 9.05 -21.88
N GLN A 64 -154.87 9.75 -22.01
CA GLN A 64 -154.45 10.84 -21.13
C GLN A 64 -154.53 10.49 -19.63
N ASN A 65 -154.20 9.25 -19.25
CA ASN A 65 -154.24 8.80 -17.85
C ASN A 65 -153.00 9.29 -17.09
N THR A 66 -153.08 10.51 -16.57
CA THR A 66 -151.99 11.19 -15.85
C THR A 66 -151.50 10.41 -14.64
N ALA A 67 -152.37 9.74 -13.88
CA ALA A 67 -151.98 8.97 -12.70
C ALA A 67 -151.08 7.75 -13.04
N LEU A 68 -151.35 7.08 -14.16
CA LEU A 68 -150.52 5.95 -14.61
C LEU A 68 -149.20 6.44 -15.22
N LEU A 69 -149.23 7.57 -15.96
CA LEU A 69 -148.04 8.24 -16.49
C LEU A 69 -147.09 8.68 -15.37
N GLU A 70 -147.60 9.29 -14.30
CA GLU A 70 -146.82 9.73 -13.15
C GLU A 70 -146.16 8.56 -12.41
N ARG A 71 -146.87 7.43 -12.29
CA ARG A 71 -146.33 6.20 -11.70
C ARG A 71 -145.19 5.61 -12.55
N ILE A 72 -145.35 5.56 -13.88
CA ILE A 72 -144.28 5.10 -14.79
C ILE A 72 -143.09 6.06 -14.73
N ALA A 73 -143.32 7.38 -14.71
CA ALA A 73 -142.25 8.37 -14.63
C ALA A 73 -141.44 8.22 -13.32
N THR A 74 -142.14 8.03 -12.20
CA THR A 74 -141.50 7.82 -10.89
C THR A 74 -140.70 6.52 -10.84
N GLN A 75 -141.23 5.43 -11.41
CA GLN A 75 -140.48 4.15 -11.48
C GLN A 75 -139.27 4.24 -12.42
N SER A 76 -139.34 5.06 -13.47
CA SER A 76 -138.24 5.26 -14.42
C SER A 76 -137.06 6.02 -13.79
N LEU A 77 -137.31 6.89 -12.81
CA LEU A 77 -136.24 7.54 -12.03
C LEU A 77 -135.39 6.56 -11.21
N GLU A 78 -135.93 5.39 -10.86
CA GLU A 78 -135.15 4.37 -10.14
C GLU A 78 -134.10 3.69 -11.03
N GLN A 79 -134.20 3.86 -12.36
CA GLN A 79 -133.19 3.34 -13.27
C GLN A 79 -131.87 4.13 -13.14
N GLN A 80 -130.76 3.39 -13.23
CA GLN A 80 -129.44 3.98 -13.05
C GLN A 80 -129.17 5.06 -14.09
N ASP A 81 -128.59 6.17 -13.62
CA ASP A 81 -128.22 7.34 -14.43
C ASP A 81 -129.39 8.20 -14.90
N VAL A 82 -130.65 7.75 -14.76
CA VAL A 82 -131.84 8.56 -15.06
C VAL A 82 -132.00 9.68 -14.04
N ARG A 83 -131.93 10.91 -14.53
CA ARG A 83 -132.05 12.12 -13.72
C ARG A 83 -133.49 12.63 -13.70
N ALA A 84 -134.15 12.68 -14.84
CA ALA A 84 -135.51 13.19 -14.97
C ALA A 84 -136.23 12.53 -16.15
N VAL A 85 -137.54 12.35 -16.03
CA VAL A 85 -138.42 11.83 -17.08
C VAL A 85 -139.66 12.70 -17.17
N THR A 86 -140.01 13.13 -18.38
CA THR A 86 -141.25 13.87 -18.66
C THR A 86 -142.01 13.20 -19.77
N PHE A 87 -143.31 13.02 -19.60
CA PHE A 87 -144.22 12.62 -20.66
C PHE A 87 -145.04 13.82 -21.10
N LEU A 88 -145.01 14.09 -22.40
CA LEU A 88 -145.62 15.27 -23.00
C LEU A 88 -146.77 14.84 -23.93
N ALA A 89 -147.81 15.65 -24.02
CA ALA A 89 -148.87 15.48 -25.01
C ALA A 89 -148.36 15.83 -26.44
N PRO A 90 -149.14 15.60 -27.50
CA PRO A 90 -148.71 15.88 -28.87
C PRO A 90 -148.31 17.35 -29.12
N ASP A 91 -148.93 18.29 -28.40
CA ASP A 91 -148.64 19.74 -28.43
C ASP A 91 -147.45 20.15 -27.53
N ARG A 92 -146.75 19.17 -26.95
CA ARG A 92 -145.63 19.32 -26.00
C ARG A 92 -146.01 19.89 -24.63
N THR A 93 -147.28 19.85 -24.25
CA THR A 93 -147.68 20.15 -22.87
C THR A 93 -147.30 19.00 -21.93
N PRO A 94 -146.75 19.28 -20.72
CA PRO A 94 -146.36 18.22 -19.77
C PRO A 94 -147.59 17.57 -19.14
N LEU A 95 -147.68 16.24 -19.28
CA LEU A 95 -148.75 15.42 -18.69
C LEU A 95 -148.30 14.79 -17.37
N ALA A 96 -147.04 14.38 -17.30
CA ALA A 96 -146.42 13.85 -16.09
C ALA A 96 -144.92 14.15 -16.11
N HIS A 97 -144.36 14.47 -14.95
CA HIS A 97 -142.94 14.72 -14.78
C HIS A 97 -142.47 14.08 -13.48
N ALA A 98 -141.34 13.40 -13.53
CA ALA A 98 -140.66 12.91 -12.35
C ALA A 98 -139.18 13.32 -12.43
N GLY A 99 -138.72 13.99 -11.37
CA GLY A 99 -137.32 14.40 -11.21
C GLY A 99 -137.15 15.90 -10.98
N PRO A 100 -135.91 16.38 -10.85
CA PRO A 100 -135.57 17.78 -10.86
C PRO A 100 -135.66 18.37 -12.28
N SER A 101 -135.67 19.70 -12.38
CA SER A 101 -135.64 20.40 -13.67
C SER A 101 -134.46 19.92 -14.54
N MET A 102 -134.79 19.54 -15.77
CA MET A 102 -133.83 19.09 -16.78
C MET A 102 -132.79 20.20 -17.09
N LEU A 103 -131.51 19.84 -17.07
CA LEU A 103 -130.38 20.77 -17.13
C LEU A 103 -130.12 21.30 -18.54
N ASN A 104 -130.27 20.44 -19.56
CA ASN A 104 -130.06 20.83 -20.94
C ASN A 104 -131.36 21.31 -21.57
N GLN A 105 -131.31 22.24 -22.53
CA GLN A 105 -132.50 22.60 -23.31
C GLN A 105 -133.04 21.40 -24.09
N ALA A 106 -134.36 21.31 -24.21
CA ALA A 106 -135.03 20.25 -24.96
C ALA A 106 -134.54 20.18 -26.43
N PRO A 107 -134.32 18.99 -27.00
CA PRO A 107 -134.00 18.84 -28.41
C PRO A 107 -135.10 19.43 -29.31
N THR A 108 -134.74 20.28 -30.26
CA THR A 108 -135.68 20.92 -31.19
C THR A 108 -135.72 20.17 -32.52
N GLY A 109 -136.89 19.63 -32.87
CA GLY A 109 -137.15 18.96 -34.15
C GLY A 109 -138.51 18.26 -34.14
N ASN A 110 -139.15 18.15 -35.30
CA ASN A 110 -140.49 17.53 -35.47
C ASN A 110 -140.40 16.18 -36.22
N GLY A 111 -139.22 15.54 -36.22
CA GLY A 111 -138.98 14.30 -36.95
C GLY A 111 -139.59 13.08 -36.26
N SER A 112 -139.73 11.99 -37.03
CA SER A 112 -140.23 10.69 -36.56
C SER A 112 -139.16 9.85 -35.81
N GLN A 113 -138.00 10.42 -35.52
CA GLN A 113 -136.84 9.76 -34.93
C GLN A 113 -136.49 10.36 -33.57
N MET A 114 -135.77 9.59 -32.76
CA MET A 114 -135.23 10.07 -31.48
C MET A 114 -134.27 11.24 -31.70
N LEU A 115 -134.42 12.29 -30.90
CA LEU A 115 -133.49 13.41 -30.86
C LEU A 115 -132.73 13.36 -29.54
N GLN A 116 -131.41 13.60 -29.60
CA GLN A 116 -130.57 13.68 -28.41
C GLN A 116 -129.76 14.98 -28.40
N ARG A 117 -129.56 15.53 -27.20
CA ARG A 117 -128.65 16.64 -26.96
C ARG A 117 -127.79 16.35 -25.72
N THR A 118 -126.51 16.18 -25.96
CA THR A 118 -125.51 15.94 -24.92
C THR A 118 -124.91 17.27 -24.45
N GLY A 119 -124.96 17.53 -23.15
CA GLY A 119 -124.28 18.63 -22.48
C GLY A 119 -123.08 18.14 -21.68
N SER A 120 -122.48 18.99 -20.84
CA SER A 120 -121.35 18.58 -19.97
C SER A 120 -121.78 17.58 -18.90
N ASP A 121 -122.94 17.80 -18.28
CA ASP A 121 -123.32 17.12 -17.04
C ASP A 121 -124.45 16.09 -17.23
N ALA A 122 -125.15 16.16 -18.36
CA ALA A 122 -126.26 15.29 -18.69
C ALA A 122 -126.46 15.15 -20.21
N THR A 123 -127.19 14.12 -20.62
CA THR A 123 -127.70 13.96 -21.99
C THR A 123 -129.22 13.87 -21.96
N ARG A 124 -129.89 14.71 -22.76
CA ARG A 124 -131.35 14.78 -22.85
C ARG A 124 -131.82 14.14 -24.16
N TYR A 125 -132.75 13.21 -24.07
CA TYR A 125 -133.37 12.45 -25.14
C TYR A 125 -134.83 12.85 -25.27
N LEU A 126 -135.32 12.94 -26.51
CA LEU A 126 -136.70 13.21 -26.84
C LEU A 126 -137.15 12.22 -27.92
N LEU A 127 -138.14 11.40 -27.58
CA LEU A 127 -138.66 10.34 -28.44
C LEU A 127 -140.16 10.56 -28.72
N PRO A 128 -140.60 10.67 -29.98
CA PRO A 128 -142.02 10.69 -30.31
C PRO A 128 -142.67 9.32 -30.13
N VAL A 129 -143.79 9.27 -29.39
CA VAL A 129 -144.59 8.06 -29.19
C VAL A 129 -145.77 8.07 -30.15
N PHE A 130 -145.70 7.23 -31.16
CA PHE A 130 -146.78 7.00 -32.13
C PHE A 130 -147.72 5.85 -31.72
N GLY A 131 -148.92 5.81 -32.30
CA GLY A 131 -149.92 4.75 -32.11
C GLY A 131 -149.37 3.33 -32.34
N ARG A 132 -148.41 3.15 -33.25
CA ARG A 132 -147.71 1.86 -33.45
C ARG A 132 -147.01 1.32 -32.19
N HIS A 133 -146.59 2.18 -31.25
CA HIS A 133 -146.00 1.71 -29.98
C HIS A 133 -147.05 1.10 -29.05
N ARG A 134 -148.33 1.49 -29.19
CA ARG A 134 -149.46 0.87 -28.49
C ARG A 134 -149.73 -0.54 -29.01
N ASN A 135 -149.45 -0.82 -30.29
CA ASN A 135 -149.65 -2.15 -30.89
C ASN A 135 -148.80 -3.25 -30.23
N LEU A 136 -147.73 -2.89 -29.52
CA LEU A 136 -146.91 -3.82 -28.73
C LEU A 136 -147.52 -4.14 -27.35
N ALA A 137 -148.50 -3.36 -26.88
CA ALA A 137 -149.08 -3.44 -25.53
C ALA A 137 -150.49 -4.06 -25.47
N GLY A 138 -151.09 -4.47 -26.59
CA GLY A 138 -152.21 -5.44 -26.59
C GLY A 138 -153.48 -5.11 -27.37
N ASP A 139 -153.76 -3.84 -27.72
CA ASP A 139 -155.01 -3.47 -28.43
C ASP A 139 -154.75 -2.96 -29.86
N LEU A 140 -155.22 -3.70 -30.87
CA LEU A 140 -155.17 -3.31 -32.29
C LEU A 140 -156.38 -2.46 -32.68
N ILE A 141 -156.15 -1.18 -33.00
CA ILE A 141 -157.12 -0.30 -33.65
C ILE A 141 -156.61 0.01 -35.06
N PRO A 142 -157.26 -0.48 -36.14
CA PRO A 142 -156.87 -0.16 -37.52
C PRO A 142 -157.01 1.35 -37.77
N ASP A 143 -156.03 1.95 -38.46
CA ASP A 143 -155.96 3.37 -38.92
C ASP A 143 -155.32 4.43 -37.98
N GLU A 144 -154.74 4.06 -36.82
CA GLU A 144 -154.06 5.01 -35.91
C GLU A 144 -152.53 4.83 -35.76
N SER A 145 -151.89 3.95 -36.54
CA SER A 145 -150.49 3.56 -36.32
C SER A 145 -149.45 4.71 -36.41
N ASP A 146 -149.66 5.70 -37.28
CA ASP A 146 -148.77 6.86 -37.41
C ASP A 146 -149.27 8.11 -36.66
N ARG A 147 -150.35 7.99 -35.87
CA ARG A 147 -150.84 9.09 -35.03
C ARG A 147 -149.87 9.35 -33.89
N LEU A 148 -149.38 10.58 -33.75
CA LEU A 148 -148.57 10.99 -32.60
C LEU A 148 -149.44 11.05 -31.34
N LEU A 149 -149.13 10.22 -30.36
CA LEU A 149 -149.81 10.16 -29.06
C LEU A 149 -149.19 11.11 -28.04
N GLY A 150 -147.88 11.36 -28.15
CA GLY A 150 -147.15 12.26 -27.26
C GLY A 150 -145.64 12.08 -27.41
N TRP A 151 -144.88 12.57 -26.43
CA TRP A 151 -143.42 12.47 -26.42
C TRP A 151 -142.93 11.94 -25.07
N VAL A 152 -141.88 11.12 -25.12
CA VAL A 152 -141.09 10.73 -23.95
C VAL A 152 -139.83 11.56 -23.94
N GLU A 153 -139.60 12.25 -22.84
CA GLU A 153 -138.40 13.02 -22.61
C GLU A 153 -137.63 12.44 -21.43
N LEU A 154 -136.35 12.15 -21.63
CA LEU A 154 -135.49 11.46 -20.67
C LEU A 154 -134.17 12.22 -20.55
N GLU A 155 -133.74 12.53 -19.33
CA GLU A 155 -132.42 13.09 -19.07
C GLU A 155 -131.57 12.10 -18.26
N LEU A 156 -130.39 11.75 -18.78
CA LEU A 156 -129.38 10.95 -18.09
C LEU A 156 -128.27 11.83 -17.53
N SER A 157 -127.79 11.57 -16.31
CA SER A 157 -126.65 12.27 -15.70
C SER A 157 -125.30 11.63 -16.03
N HIS A 158 -124.29 12.45 -16.32
CA HIS A 158 -122.90 12.02 -16.51
C HIS A 158 -122.12 11.83 -15.20
N ASN A 159 -122.70 12.16 -14.05
CA ASN A 159 -121.98 12.14 -12.76
C ASN A 159 -121.40 10.75 -12.44
N SER A 160 -122.14 9.68 -12.76
CA SER A 160 -121.66 8.32 -12.52
C SER A 160 -120.54 7.90 -13.48
N MET A 161 -120.53 8.44 -14.72
CA MET A 161 -119.44 8.26 -15.69
C MET A 161 -118.19 9.00 -15.23
N LEU A 162 -118.31 10.25 -14.78
CA LEU A 162 -117.18 11.04 -14.27
C LEU A 162 -116.54 10.36 -13.04
N LEU A 163 -117.35 9.89 -12.10
CA LEU A 163 -116.84 9.19 -10.92
C LEU A 163 -116.15 7.86 -11.28
N ARG A 164 -116.70 7.10 -12.24
CA ARG A 164 -116.06 5.88 -12.76
C ARG A 164 -114.78 6.19 -13.54
N GLY A 165 -114.76 7.26 -14.32
CA GLY A 165 -113.59 7.75 -15.04
C GLY A 165 -112.44 8.13 -14.10
N TYR A 166 -112.72 8.90 -13.04
CA TYR A 166 -111.73 9.23 -12.02
C TYR A 166 -111.18 8.00 -11.29
N ARG A 167 -112.04 7.02 -10.97
CA ARG A 167 -111.59 5.74 -10.37
C ARG A 167 -110.68 4.95 -11.30
N SER A 168 -111.02 4.86 -12.60
CA SER A 168 -110.18 4.20 -13.61
C SER A 168 -108.83 4.90 -13.76
N LEU A 169 -108.83 6.23 -13.91
CA LEU A 169 -107.60 7.02 -14.05
C LEU A 169 -106.70 6.90 -12.83
N PHE A 170 -107.26 6.92 -11.62
CA PHE A 170 -106.53 6.68 -10.38
C PHE A 170 -105.94 5.27 -10.32
N ALA A 171 -106.70 4.25 -10.71
CA ALA A 171 -106.23 2.86 -10.76
C ALA A 171 -105.08 2.67 -11.78
N SER A 172 -105.18 3.28 -12.97
CA SER A 172 -104.11 3.26 -13.99
C SER A 172 -102.84 3.94 -13.48
N LEU A 173 -102.96 5.10 -12.81
CA LEU A 173 -101.82 5.81 -12.22
C LEU A 173 -101.12 4.97 -11.13
N MET A 174 -101.90 4.31 -10.26
CA MET A 174 -101.36 3.39 -9.26
C MET A 174 -100.61 2.19 -9.88
N LEU A 175 -101.14 1.62 -10.97
CA LEU A 175 -100.47 0.53 -11.68
C LEU A 175 -99.16 0.96 -12.34
N ILE A 176 -99.13 2.12 -13.00
CA ILE A 176 -97.91 2.64 -13.65
C ILE A 176 -96.85 2.95 -12.60
N THR A 177 -97.23 3.63 -11.52
CA THR A 177 -96.30 3.98 -10.43
C THR A 177 -95.75 2.72 -9.74
N ALA A 178 -96.58 1.71 -9.46
CA ALA A 178 -96.14 0.43 -8.93
C ALA A 178 -95.17 -0.30 -9.88
N GLY A 179 -95.45 -0.29 -11.19
CA GLY A 179 -94.56 -0.86 -12.21
C GLY A 179 -93.20 -0.17 -12.29
N LEU A 180 -93.18 1.17 -12.23
CA LEU A 180 -91.94 1.96 -12.21
C LEU A 180 -91.13 1.73 -10.93
N ILE A 181 -91.79 1.61 -9.78
CA ILE A 181 -91.12 1.27 -8.51
C ILE A 181 -90.52 -0.13 -8.59
N CYS A 182 -91.26 -1.12 -9.08
CA CYS A 182 -90.80 -2.51 -9.22
C CYS A 182 -89.58 -2.61 -10.15
N THR A 183 -89.66 -1.98 -11.33
CA THR A 183 -88.54 -1.93 -12.29
C THR A 183 -87.32 -1.19 -11.71
N GLY A 184 -87.53 -0.09 -10.99
CA GLY A 184 -86.47 0.61 -10.25
C GLY A 184 -85.78 -0.27 -9.20
N LEU A 185 -86.57 -1.00 -8.39
CA LEU A 185 -86.03 -1.94 -7.40
C LEU A 185 -85.25 -3.08 -8.04
N LEU A 186 -85.75 -3.65 -9.15
CA LEU A 186 -85.07 -4.72 -9.89
C LEU A 186 -83.74 -4.22 -10.47
N ALA A 187 -83.73 -3.03 -11.07
CA ALA A 187 -82.53 -2.42 -11.64
C ALA A 187 -81.49 -2.09 -10.56
N LEU A 188 -81.92 -1.62 -9.39
CA LEU A 188 -81.03 -1.39 -8.24
C LEU A 188 -80.47 -2.70 -7.68
N ARG A 189 -81.28 -3.76 -7.60
CA ARG A 189 -80.84 -5.09 -7.15
C ARG A 189 -79.78 -5.66 -8.08
N MET A 190 -80.03 -5.64 -9.39
CA MET A 190 -79.11 -6.12 -10.42
C MET A 190 -77.82 -5.28 -10.48
N GLY A 191 -77.93 -3.97 -10.25
CA GLY A 191 -76.78 -3.08 -10.13
C GLY A 191 -75.89 -3.38 -8.91
N ARG A 192 -76.47 -3.85 -7.81
CA ARG A 192 -75.72 -4.27 -6.61
C ARG A 192 -75.04 -5.62 -6.77
N THR A 193 -75.70 -6.60 -7.40
CA THR A 193 -75.16 -7.95 -7.60
C THR A 193 -73.92 -7.97 -8.50
N ILE A 194 -73.76 -7.01 -9.42
CA ILE A 194 -72.60 -6.96 -10.32
C ILE A 194 -71.49 -6.04 -9.79
N ASN A 195 -71.83 -4.85 -9.26
CA ASN A 195 -70.82 -3.86 -8.86
C ASN A 195 -70.09 -4.24 -7.57
N ASN A 196 -70.77 -4.90 -6.61
CA ASN A 196 -70.14 -5.26 -5.35
C ASN A 196 -68.98 -6.27 -5.56
N PRO A 197 -69.17 -7.37 -6.32
CA PRO A 197 -68.08 -8.27 -6.68
C PRO A 197 -66.91 -7.59 -7.40
N LEU A 198 -67.20 -6.75 -8.40
CA LEU A 198 -66.16 -6.03 -9.15
C LEU A 198 -65.33 -5.09 -8.27
N SER A 199 -65.96 -4.45 -7.27
CA SER A 199 -65.24 -3.61 -6.30
C SER A 199 -64.33 -4.45 -5.40
N GLN A 200 -64.76 -5.64 -4.99
CA GLN A 200 -63.95 -6.56 -4.18
C GLN A 200 -62.73 -7.07 -4.97
N ILE A 201 -62.91 -7.45 -6.25
CA ILE A 201 -61.79 -7.82 -7.13
C ILE A 201 -60.80 -6.65 -7.26
N LYS A 202 -61.28 -5.43 -7.51
CA LYS A 202 -60.41 -4.25 -7.62
C LYS A 202 -59.59 -4.03 -6.35
N GLN A 203 -60.22 -4.15 -5.18
CA GLN A 203 -59.54 -3.98 -3.89
C GLN A 203 -58.49 -5.08 -3.68
N ALA A 204 -58.83 -6.35 -3.94
CA ALA A 204 -57.91 -7.47 -3.81
C ALA A 204 -56.67 -7.32 -4.71
N VAL A 205 -56.85 -6.90 -5.98
CA VAL A 205 -55.73 -6.63 -6.89
C VAL A 205 -54.88 -5.46 -6.42
N THR A 206 -55.50 -4.43 -5.82
CA THR A 206 -54.74 -3.30 -5.24
C THR A 206 -53.90 -3.74 -4.05
N GLN A 207 -54.47 -4.57 -3.16
CA GLN A 207 -53.76 -5.15 -2.02
C GLN A 207 -52.63 -6.08 -2.44
N LEU A 208 -52.82 -6.89 -3.48
CA LEU A 208 -51.77 -7.71 -4.09
C LEU A 208 -50.62 -6.85 -4.62
N LYS A 209 -50.93 -5.75 -5.32
CA LYS A 209 -49.95 -4.80 -5.84
C LYS A 209 -49.20 -4.07 -4.72
N ASP A 210 -49.86 -3.82 -3.58
CA ASP A 210 -49.25 -3.19 -2.40
C ASP A 210 -48.50 -4.21 -1.49
N GLY A 211 -48.33 -5.46 -1.93
CA GLY A 211 -47.51 -6.48 -1.26
C GLY A 211 -48.24 -7.45 -0.32
N ASN A 212 -49.56 -7.30 -0.14
CA ASN A 212 -50.36 -8.21 0.70
C ASN A 212 -50.84 -9.43 -0.10
N LEU A 213 -49.90 -10.37 -0.31
CA LEU A 213 -50.12 -11.60 -1.09
C LEU A 213 -51.03 -12.63 -0.42
N GLU A 214 -51.35 -12.49 0.88
CA GLU A 214 -52.27 -13.39 1.61
C GLU A 214 -53.75 -13.16 1.25
N THR A 215 -54.06 -12.06 0.57
CA THR A 215 -55.42 -11.71 0.20
C THR A 215 -56.01 -12.82 -0.70
N ARG A 216 -57.16 -13.37 -0.31
CA ARG A 216 -57.90 -14.36 -1.12
C ARG A 216 -59.30 -13.83 -1.41
N LEU A 217 -59.69 -13.89 -2.68
CA LEU A 217 -61.04 -13.57 -3.13
C LEU A 217 -61.99 -14.72 -2.79
N PRO A 218 -63.14 -14.46 -2.16
CA PRO A 218 -64.18 -15.45 -1.93
C PRO A 218 -64.94 -15.78 -3.22
N LEU A 219 -65.85 -16.76 -3.17
CA LEU A 219 -66.83 -17.01 -4.22
C LEU A 219 -67.74 -15.78 -4.38
N LEU A 220 -67.73 -15.19 -5.58
CA LEU A 220 -68.41 -13.95 -5.97
C LEU A 220 -69.81 -14.22 -6.56
N GLY A 221 -70.20 -15.49 -6.72
CA GLY A 221 -71.59 -15.92 -6.91
C GLY A 221 -72.07 -16.01 -8.36
N SER A 222 -71.18 -15.80 -9.33
CA SER A 222 -71.40 -16.09 -10.75
C SER A 222 -70.20 -16.84 -11.29
N GLN A 223 -70.43 -17.85 -12.13
CA GLN A 223 -69.39 -18.73 -12.64
C GLN A 223 -68.20 -17.97 -13.26
N GLU A 224 -68.47 -16.91 -14.03
CA GLU A 224 -67.43 -16.12 -14.69
C GLU A 224 -66.59 -15.29 -13.71
N LEU A 225 -67.21 -14.76 -12.65
CA LEU A 225 -66.49 -14.02 -11.60
C LEU A 225 -65.73 -14.97 -10.66
N ASP A 226 -66.26 -16.17 -10.42
CA ASP A 226 -65.62 -17.20 -9.62
C ASP A 226 -64.37 -17.76 -10.32
N GLU A 227 -64.41 -17.97 -11.64
CA GLU A 227 -63.23 -18.32 -12.43
C GLU A 227 -62.13 -17.24 -12.36
N LEU A 228 -62.52 -15.97 -12.44
CA LEU A 228 -61.59 -14.85 -12.31
C LEU A 228 -60.98 -14.76 -10.90
N ALA A 229 -61.79 -14.92 -9.85
CA ALA A 229 -61.32 -14.95 -8.46
C ALA A 229 -60.35 -16.11 -8.23
N SER A 230 -60.66 -17.30 -8.75
CA SER A 230 -59.78 -18.48 -8.68
C SER A 230 -58.44 -18.23 -9.39
N GLY A 231 -58.46 -17.64 -10.58
CA GLY A 231 -57.25 -17.26 -11.31
C GLY A 231 -56.36 -16.27 -10.54
N ILE A 232 -56.96 -15.24 -9.93
CA ILE A 232 -56.25 -14.25 -9.12
C ILE A 232 -55.69 -14.91 -7.83
N ASN A 233 -56.46 -15.77 -7.16
CA ASN A 233 -56.00 -16.50 -5.99
C ASN A 233 -54.81 -17.43 -6.30
N ARG A 234 -54.82 -18.08 -7.47
CA ARG A 234 -53.72 -18.94 -7.90
C ARG A 234 -52.45 -18.13 -8.17
N MET A 235 -52.58 -16.96 -8.80
CA MET A 235 -51.47 -16.02 -9.00
C MET A 235 -50.91 -15.50 -7.67
N ALA A 236 -51.77 -15.15 -6.72
CA ALA A 236 -51.39 -14.73 -5.38
C ALA A 236 -50.56 -15.81 -4.67
N GLY A 237 -51.01 -17.07 -4.72
CA GLY A 237 -50.28 -18.21 -4.16
C GLY A 237 -48.92 -18.45 -4.82
N THR A 238 -48.83 -18.36 -6.15
CA THR A 238 -47.53 -18.51 -6.84
C THR A 238 -46.54 -17.40 -6.50
N LEU A 239 -47.01 -16.15 -6.38
CA LEU A 239 -46.16 -15.03 -5.99
C LEU A 239 -45.69 -15.16 -4.54
N GLN A 240 -46.57 -15.60 -3.64
CA GLN A 240 -46.24 -15.83 -2.24
C GLN A 240 -45.16 -16.89 -2.09
N ASN A 241 -45.34 -18.05 -2.73
CA ASN A 241 -44.35 -19.14 -2.67
C ASN A 241 -43.00 -18.71 -3.23
N ALA A 242 -42.97 -17.96 -4.35
CA ALA A 242 -41.73 -17.46 -4.93
C ALA A 242 -41.03 -16.45 -4.01
N GLN A 243 -41.79 -15.60 -3.29
CA GLN A 243 -41.23 -14.65 -2.32
C GLN A 243 -40.66 -15.37 -1.09
N GLU A 244 -41.36 -16.38 -0.57
CA GLU A 244 -40.88 -17.20 0.55
C GLU A 244 -39.60 -17.97 0.20
N GLU A 245 -39.54 -18.57 -1.00
CA GLU A 245 -38.35 -19.28 -1.49
C GLU A 245 -37.16 -18.34 -1.68
N LEU A 246 -37.39 -17.15 -2.25
CA LEU A 246 -36.35 -16.13 -2.40
C LEU A 246 -35.84 -15.64 -1.04
N GLN A 247 -36.75 -15.37 -0.10
CA GLN A 247 -36.37 -14.93 1.25
C GLN A 247 -35.54 -16.00 1.96
N HIS A 248 -35.95 -17.27 1.88
CA HIS A 248 -35.17 -18.37 2.44
C HIS A 248 -33.80 -18.51 1.78
N SER A 249 -33.70 -18.34 0.46
CA SER A 249 -32.42 -18.36 -0.24
C SER A 249 -31.51 -17.20 0.16
N ILE A 250 -32.08 -16.00 0.38
CA ILE A 250 -31.34 -14.83 0.86
C ILE A 250 -30.84 -15.07 2.28
N ASP A 251 -31.68 -15.57 3.17
CA ASP A 251 -31.32 -15.82 4.57
C ASP A 251 -30.20 -16.88 4.64
N GLN A 252 -30.31 -17.95 3.86
CA GLN A 252 -29.27 -18.99 3.78
C GLN A 252 -27.96 -18.44 3.21
N ALA A 253 -28.00 -17.70 2.10
CA ALA A 253 -26.80 -17.11 1.52
C ALA A 253 -26.15 -16.08 2.47
N THR A 254 -26.95 -15.34 3.23
CA THR A 254 -26.45 -14.36 4.21
C THR A 254 -25.78 -15.07 5.39
N GLU A 255 -26.36 -16.16 5.87
CA GLU A 255 -25.74 -16.96 6.94
C GLU A 255 -24.45 -17.65 6.47
N ASP A 256 -24.43 -18.21 5.26
CA ASP A 256 -23.21 -18.79 4.67
C ASP A 256 -22.10 -17.73 4.53
N VAL A 257 -22.43 -16.51 4.10
CA VAL A 257 -21.49 -15.39 4.02
C VAL A 257 -20.99 -15.00 5.41
N ARG A 258 -21.88 -14.92 6.41
CA ARG A 258 -21.52 -14.60 7.80
C ARG A 258 -20.55 -15.64 8.37
N GLN A 259 -20.83 -16.92 8.17
CA GLN A 259 -19.99 -18.01 8.62
C GLN A 259 -18.62 -18.03 7.90
N ASN A 260 -18.59 -17.74 6.60
CA ASN A 260 -17.33 -17.59 5.85
C ASN A 260 -16.51 -16.41 6.35
N LEU A 261 -17.14 -15.27 6.64
CA LEU A 261 -16.46 -14.09 7.21
C LEU A 261 -15.86 -14.42 8.59
N GLU A 262 -16.62 -15.06 9.48
CA GLU A 262 -16.12 -15.50 10.79
C GLU A 262 -14.92 -16.47 10.63
N THR A 263 -15.00 -17.41 9.69
CA THR A 263 -13.90 -18.35 9.41
C THR A 263 -12.65 -17.65 8.89
N ILE A 264 -12.80 -16.69 7.97
CA ILE A 264 -11.70 -15.89 7.44
C ILE A 264 -11.09 -15.02 8.54
N GLU A 265 -11.90 -14.44 9.42
CA GLU A 265 -11.43 -13.63 10.53
C GLU A 265 -10.62 -14.46 11.53
N ILE A 266 -11.09 -15.66 11.88
CA ILE A 266 -10.34 -16.61 12.73
C ILE A 266 -9.01 -16.99 12.08
N GLN A 267 -9.02 -17.36 10.78
CA GLN A 267 -7.79 -17.72 10.06
C GLN A 267 -6.79 -16.56 9.98
N ASN A 268 -7.28 -15.33 9.74
CA ASN A 268 -6.42 -14.15 9.73
C ASN A 268 -5.81 -13.90 11.10
N ILE A 269 -6.58 -14.02 12.18
CA ILE A 269 -6.05 -13.87 13.54
C ILE A 269 -5.00 -14.94 13.84
N GLU A 270 -5.27 -16.21 13.49
CA GLU A 270 -4.34 -17.32 13.70
C GLU A 270 -3.04 -17.13 12.91
N LEU A 271 -3.14 -16.70 11.65
CA LEU A 271 -1.98 -16.38 10.80
C LEU A 271 -1.15 -15.24 11.39
N ASP A 272 -1.79 -14.18 11.87
CA ASP A 272 -1.11 -13.01 12.43
C ASP A 272 -0.44 -13.36 13.76
N LEU A 273 -1.04 -14.24 14.55
CA LEU A 273 -0.49 -14.73 15.81
C LEU A 273 0.72 -15.63 15.56
N ALA A 274 0.63 -16.59 14.62
CA ALA A 274 1.76 -17.43 14.21
C ALA A 274 2.91 -16.59 13.63
N ARG A 275 2.60 -15.54 12.87
CA ARG A 275 3.61 -14.61 12.34
C ARG A 275 4.31 -13.83 13.45
N LYS A 276 3.56 -13.33 14.44
CA LYS A 276 4.13 -12.64 15.60
C LYS A 276 5.03 -13.57 16.41
N GLU A 277 4.61 -14.80 16.68
CA GLU A 277 5.41 -15.80 17.38
C GLU A 277 6.72 -16.11 16.62
N ALA A 278 6.66 -16.28 15.30
CA ALA A 278 7.85 -16.50 14.48
C ALA A 278 8.82 -15.31 14.51
N LEU A 279 8.31 -14.07 14.48
CA LEU A 279 9.12 -12.86 14.56
C LEU A 279 9.74 -12.67 15.95
N GLU A 280 9.00 -12.95 17.02
CA GLU A 280 9.53 -12.93 18.39
C GLU A 280 10.61 -13.99 18.59
N ALA A 281 10.38 -15.22 18.12
CA ALA A 281 11.38 -16.28 18.17
C ALA A 281 12.68 -15.88 17.44
N SER A 282 12.56 -15.26 16.26
CA SER A 282 13.71 -14.76 15.50
C SER A 282 14.43 -13.60 16.21
N ARG A 283 13.69 -12.69 16.83
CA ARG A 283 14.25 -11.60 17.64
C ARG A 283 14.99 -12.13 18.86
N ILE A 284 14.39 -13.05 19.62
CA ILE A 284 15.01 -13.68 20.79
C ILE A 284 16.28 -14.42 20.37
N LYS A 285 16.26 -15.16 19.26
CA LYS A 285 17.45 -15.84 18.70
C LYS A 285 18.57 -14.85 18.39
N SER A 286 18.24 -13.71 17.77
CA SER A 286 19.23 -12.68 17.42
C SER A 286 19.82 -11.98 18.66
N GLU A 287 18.98 -11.67 19.64
CA GLU A 287 19.39 -11.05 20.91
C GLU A 287 20.24 -12.01 21.75
N PHE A 288 19.86 -13.29 21.79
CA PHE A 288 20.63 -14.35 22.44
C PHE A 288 22.03 -14.48 21.83
N LEU A 289 22.15 -14.51 20.49
CA LEU A 289 23.46 -14.62 19.82
C LEU A 289 24.33 -13.37 20.05
N ALA A 290 23.73 -12.17 20.06
CA ALA A 290 24.44 -10.94 20.38
C ALA A 290 24.99 -10.97 21.82
N ASN A 291 24.17 -11.37 22.79
CA ASN A 291 24.57 -11.47 24.20
C ASN A 291 25.63 -12.56 24.41
N MET A 292 25.45 -13.75 23.82
CA MET A 292 26.44 -14.83 23.88
C MET A 292 27.79 -14.41 23.30
N SER A 293 27.82 -13.65 22.21
CA SER A 293 29.08 -13.14 21.66
C SER A 293 29.81 -12.26 22.66
N HIS A 294 29.09 -11.36 23.35
CA HIS A 294 29.67 -10.53 24.42
C HIS A 294 30.15 -11.36 25.62
N GLU A 295 29.38 -12.38 26.02
CA GLU A 295 29.73 -13.26 27.15
C GLU A 295 30.92 -14.18 26.86
N ILE A 296 31.15 -14.58 25.60
CA ILE A 296 32.34 -15.37 25.23
C ILE A 296 33.54 -14.46 24.95
N ARG A 297 33.35 -13.28 24.36
CA ARG A 297 34.45 -12.34 24.04
C ARG A 297 35.18 -11.84 25.29
N THR A 298 34.44 -11.57 26.37
CA THR A 298 35.00 -11.03 27.62
C THR A 298 36.06 -11.95 28.27
N PRO A 299 35.78 -13.24 28.56
CA PRO A 299 36.79 -14.15 29.10
C PRO A 299 37.92 -14.43 28.10
N LEU A 300 37.63 -14.47 26.80
CA LEU A 300 38.61 -14.77 25.76
C LEU A 300 39.63 -13.64 25.56
N ASN A 301 39.18 -12.38 25.59
CA ASN A 301 40.07 -11.21 25.63
C ASN A 301 40.93 -11.18 26.89
N GLY A 302 40.40 -11.66 28.02
CA GLY A 302 41.17 -11.87 29.25
C GLY A 302 42.30 -12.90 29.07
N ILE A 303 41.98 -14.07 28.49
CA ILE A 303 42.97 -15.11 28.17
C ILE A 303 44.06 -14.56 27.23
N LEU A 304 43.69 -13.84 26.17
CA LEU A 304 44.63 -13.19 25.25
C LEU A 304 45.48 -12.12 25.95
N GLY A 305 44.88 -11.31 26.84
CA GLY A 305 45.59 -10.30 27.62
C GLY A 305 46.66 -10.91 28.53
N PHE A 306 46.31 -11.96 29.28
CA PHE A 306 47.29 -12.68 30.11
C PHE A 306 48.35 -13.42 29.28
N THR A 307 47.98 -13.96 28.12
CA THR A 307 48.92 -14.61 27.19
C THR A 307 49.96 -13.61 26.67
N HIS A 308 49.53 -12.41 26.25
CA HIS A 308 50.43 -11.32 25.84
C HIS A 308 51.31 -10.79 26.97
N LEU A 309 50.78 -10.68 28.20
CA LEU A 309 51.58 -10.29 29.36
C LEU A 309 52.65 -11.34 29.68
N LEU A 310 52.31 -12.63 29.58
CA LEU A 310 53.28 -13.71 29.75
C LEU A 310 54.35 -13.68 28.64
N GLN A 311 53.98 -13.41 27.39
CA GLN A 311 54.94 -13.26 26.28
C GLN A 311 55.98 -12.15 26.49
N LYS A 312 55.70 -11.15 27.33
CA LYS A 312 56.65 -10.08 27.70
C LYS A 312 57.64 -10.48 28.80
N SER A 313 57.50 -11.66 29.39
CA SER A 313 58.42 -12.17 30.42
C SER A 313 59.54 -13.03 29.81
N GLU A 314 60.58 -13.36 30.59
CA GLU A 314 61.60 -14.30 30.14
C GLU A 314 61.00 -15.70 30.05
N LEU A 315 60.75 -16.16 28.83
CA LEU A 315 60.12 -17.45 28.54
C LEU A 315 61.08 -18.42 27.86
N THR A 316 60.93 -19.70 28.18
CA THR A 316 61.58 -20.77 27.43
C THR A 316 60.93 -20.95 26.04
N PRO A 317 61.65 -21.45 25.03
CA PRO A 317 61.09 -21.68 23.69
C PRO A 317 59.81 -22.54 23.68
N ARG A 318 59.70 -23.52 24.59
CA ARG A 318 58.48 -24.33 24.76
C ARG A 318 57.31 -23.54 25.32
N GLN A 319 57.54 -22.60 26.25
CA GLN A 319 56.47 -21.76 26.80
C GLN A 319 55.96 -20.74 25.78
N LEU A 320 56.86 -20.18 24.96
CA LEU A 320 56.48 -19.35 23.81
C LEU A 320 55.58 -20.11 22.83
N ASP A 321 55.91 -21.37 22.53
CA ASP A 321 55.12 -22.22 21.63
C ASP A 321 53.72 -22.55 22.21
N TYR A 322 53.64 -22.81 23.53
CA TYR A 322 52.35 -23.00 24.21
C TYR A 322 51.50 -21.72 24.20
N LEU A 323 52.09 -20.56 24.49
CA LEU A 323 51.38 -19.29 24.46
C LEU A 323 50.91 -18.95 23.03
N GLY A 324 51.76 -19.16 22.02
CA GLY A 324 51.36 -18.98 20.63
C GLY A 324 50.25 -19.95 20.19
N THR A 325 50.20 -21.16 20.76
CA THR A 325 49.10 -22.11 20.50
C THR A 325 47.79 -21.66 21.16
N ILE A 326 47.86 -21.14 22.39
CA ILE A 326 46.71 -20.57 23.10
C ILE A 326 46.15 -19.36 22.34
N GLU A 327 47.03 -18.47 21.89
CA GLU A 327 46.69 -17.28 21.11
C GLU A 327 45.98 -17.65 19.80
N LYS A 328 46.58 -18.51 18.98
CA LYS A 328 45.97 -19.02 17.74
C LYS A 328 44.60 -19.68 17.96
N SER A 329 44.45 -20.40 19.08
CA SER A 329 43.19 -21.06 19.42
C SER A 329 42.11 -20.06 19.83
N ALA A 330 42.49 -19.02 20.58
CA ALA A 330 41.59 -17.95 20.99
C ALA A 330 41.16 -17.07 19.81
N ASP A 331 42.09 -16.69 18.93
CA ASP A 331 41.79 -15.93 17.70
C ASP A 331 40.87 -16.68 16.76
N SER A 332 41.11 -17.98 16.59
CA SER A 332 40.20 -18.85 15.82
C SER A 332 38.80 -18.81 16.39
N LEU A 333 38.65 -18.95 17.72
CA LEU A 333 37.36 -18.96 18.40
C LEU A 333 36.64 -17.60 18.31
N LEU A 334 37.37 -16.48 18.36
CA LEU A 334 36.84 -15.14 18.07
C LEU A 334 36.33 -15.02 16.63
N GLY A 335 37.07 -15.56 15.67
CA GLY A 335 36.66 -15.65 14.26
C GLY A 335 35.33 -16.38 14.12
N ILE A 336 35.19 -17.56 14.73
CA ILE A 336 33.95 -18.36 14.74
C ILE A 336 32.76 -17.55 15.28
N ILE A 337 32.95 -16.84 16.39
CA ILE A 337 31.89 -16.04 17.01
C ILE A 337 31.46 -14.89 16.08
N ASN A 338 32.42 -14.21 15.46
CA ASN A 338 32.14 -13.13 14.53
C ASN A 338 31.38 -13.64 13.28
N GLU A 339 31.74 -14.82 12.77
CA GLU A 339 31.00 -15.48 11.68
C GLU A 339 29.55 -15.79 12.07
N ILE A 340 29.32 -16.30 13.29
CA ILE A 340 27.96 -16.58 13.79
C ILE A 340 27.14 -15.28 13.93
N LEU A 341 27.76 -14.20 14.41
CA LEU A 341 27.09 -12.91 14.50
C LEU A 341 26.75 -12.32 13.14
N ASP A 342 27.70 -12.36 12.20
CA ASP A 342 27.48 -11.90 10.83
C ASP A 342 26.35 -12.71 10.18
N PHE A 343 26.34 -14.04 10.34
CA PHE A 343 25.24 -14.89 9.89
C PHE A 343 23.89 -14.48 10.49
N SER A 344 23.83 -14.23 11.81
CA SER A 344 22.60 -13.78 12.48
C SER A 344 22.12 -12.40 11.99
N LYS A 345 23.03 -11.46 11.75
CA LYS A 345 22.69 -10.13 11.19
C LYS A 345 22.13 -10.23 9.77
N ILE A 346 22.67 -11.14 8.97
CA ILE A 346 22.22 -11.39 7.61
C ILE A 346 20.84 -12.07 7.61
N GLU A 347 20.62 -13.09 8.45
CA GLU A 347 19.32 -13.76 8.62
C GLU A 347 18.22 -12.77 9.06
N ALA A 348 18.59 -11.80 9.91
CA ALA A 348 17.69 -10.75 10.37
C ALA A 348 17.49 -9.57 9.38
N GLY A 349 18.17 -9.57 8.23
CA GLY A 349 18.10 -8.49 7.23
C GLY A 349 18.67 -7.14 7.71
N LYS A 350 19.54 -7.14 8.72
CA LYS A 350 20.11 -5.92 9.33
C LYS A 350 21.50 -5.55 8.80
N LEU A 351 22.01 -6.32 7.83
CA LEU A 351 23.30 -6.04 7.20
C LEU A 351 23.14 -4.86 6.22
N VAL A 352 23.96 -3.83 6.39
CA VAL A 352 24.06 -2.69 5.47
C VAL A 352 25.32 -2.89 4.65
N LEU A 353 25.18 -2.88 3.32
CA LEU A 353 26.31 -2.94 2.39
C LEU A 353 26.79 -1.53 2.08
N ASP A 354 28.10 -1.32 2.10
CA ASP A 354 28.70 -0.06 1.69
C ASP A 354 28.78 0.05 0.16
N SER A 355 28.83 1.29 -0.34
CA SER A 355 28.94 1.57 -1.77
C SER A 355 30.00 2.66 -1.97
N ILE A 356 31.24 2.22 -2.18
CA ILE A 356 32.42 3.07 -2.37
C ILE A 356 33.20 2.66 -3.61
N PRO A 357 33.89 3.60 -4.29
CA PRO A 357 34.82 3.28 -5.38
C PRO A 357 35.98 2.42 -4.88
N PHE A 358 36.32 1.37 -5.62
CA PHE A 358 37.46 0.50 -5.33
C PHE A 358 38.04 -0.09 -6.62
N ASN A 359 39.30 -0.51 -6.55
CA ASN A 359 39.98 -1.22 -7.64
C ASN A 359 39.99 -2.73 -7.39
N LEU A 360 39.37 -3.50 -8.29
CA LEU A 360 39.25 -4.96 -8.16
C LEU A 360 40.60 -5.68 -8.23
N ARG A 361 41.50 -5.20 -9.09
CA ARG A 361 42.84 -5.76 -9.27
C ARG A 361 43.63 -5.66 -7.97
N ASP A 362 43.63 -4.48 -7.35
CA ASP A 362 44.27 -4.25 -6.06
C ASP A 362 43.62 -5.09 -4.95
N LEU A 363 42.29 -5.15 -4.90
CA LEU A 363 41.56 -5.93 -3.90
C LEU A 363 41.94 -7.43 -3.93
N LEU A 364 41.96 -8.00 -5.13
CA LEU A 364 42.29 -9.40 -5.35
C LEU A 364 43.77 -9.66 -5.01
N GLN A 365 44.68 -8.79 -5.45
CA GLN A 365 46.11 -8.90 -5.15
C GLN A 365 46.43 -8.75 -3.66
N ASP A 366 45.80 -7.80 -2.97
CA ASP A 366 45.96 -7.61 -1.52
C ASP A 366 45.49 -8.83 -0.75
N THR A 367 44.38 -9.44 -1.19
CA THR A 367 43.84 -10.67 -0.58
C THR A 367 44.83 -11.83 -0.72
N LEU A 368 45.37 -12.04 -1.91
CA LEU A 368 46.37 -13.08 -2.15
C LEU A 368 47.67 -12.83 -1.39
N THR A 369 48.12 -11.57 -1.29
CA THR A 369 49.35 -11.19 -0.57
C THR A 369 49.25 -11.54 0.92
N ILE A 370 48.08 -11.34 1.53
CA ILE A 370 47.84 -11.68 2.95
C ILE A 370 47.91 -13.19 3.16
N LEU A 371 47.44 -13.99 2.20
CA LEU A 371 47.38 -15.45 2.30
C LEU A 371 48.66 -16.16 1.77
N ALA A 372 49.56 -15.41 1.12
CA ALA A 372 50.77 -15.95 0.51
C ALA A 372 51.70 -16.72 1.46
N PRO A 373 51.97 -16.27 2.71
CA PRO A 373 52.79 -17.05 3.63
C PRO A 373 52.22 -18.44 3.92
N ALA A 374 50.90 -18.57 4.06
CA ALA A 374 50.23 -19.84 4.35
C ALA A 374 50.26 -20.80 3.16
N ALA A 375 50.11 -20.28 1.93
CA ALA A 375 50.22 -21.06 0.71
C ALA A 375 51.67 -21.52 0.45
N HIS A 376 52.65 -20.61 0.53
CA HIS A 376 54.06 -20.94 0.29
C HIS A 376 54.66 -21.85 1.36
N ALA A 377 54.15 -21.82 2.60
CA ALA A 377 54.52 -22.81 3.63
C ALA A 377 54.13 -24.24 3.23
N LYS A 378 53.11 -24.41 2.37
CA LYS A 378 52.72 -25.68 1.75
C LYS A 378 53.31 -25.89 0.35
N GLN A 379 54.23 -25.02 -0.09
CA GLN A 379 54.79 -25.04 -1.46
C GLN A 379 53.74 -24.92 -2.57
N LEU A 380 52.63 -24.22 -2.30
CA LEU A 380 51.59 -23.94 -3.29
C LEU A 380 51.91 -22.66 -4.06
N GLU A 381 51.73 -22.67 -5.38
CA GLU A 381 51.87 -21.46 -6.21
C GLU A 381 50.54 -20.69 -6.25
N LEU A 382 50.57 -19.40 -5.90
CA LEU A 382 49.42 -18.50 -5.99
C LEU A 382 49.50 -17.64 -7.24
N VAL A 383 48.48 -17.75 -8.12
CA VAL A 383 48.43 -17.03 -9.39
C VAL A 383 47.24 -16.08 -9.42
N SER A 384 47.49 -14.82 -9.79
CA SER A 384 46.47 -13.78 -9.98
C SER A 384 46.32 -13.47 -11.48
N LEU A 385 45.14 -13.71 -12.05
CA LEU A 385 44.83 -13.47 -13.45
C LEU A 385 43.62 -12.54 -13.58
N VAL A 386 43.88 -11.26 -13.84
CA VAL A 386 42.84 -10.25 -14.07
C VAL A 386 42.90 -9.82 -15.54
N TYR A 387 41.81 -10.01 -16.27
CA TYR A 387 41.77 -9.72 -17.72
C TYR A 387 41.72 -8.20 -17.97
N ARG A 388 42.22 -7.76 -19.14
CA ARG A 388 42.36 -6.33 -19.50
C ARG A 388 41.04 -5.60 -19.72
N ASP A 389 40.00 -6.33 -20.08
CA ASP A 389 38.64 -5.84 -20.29
C ASP A 389 37.91 -5.53 -18.98
N THR A 390 38.43 -6.00 -17.83
CA THR A 390 37.83 -5.67 -16.52
C THR A 390 38.07 -4.20 -16.16
N PRO A 391 37.02 -3.42 -15.81
CA PRO A 391 37.18 -2.03 -15.42
C PRO A 391 38.02 -1.87 -14.16
N LEU A 392 38.82 -0.79 -14.11
CA LEU A 392 39.74 -0.52 -13.00
C LEU A 392 39.03 0.06 -11.77
N SER A 393 37.95 0.82 -11.95
CA SER A 393 37.23 1.49 -10.87
C SER A 393 35.75 1.08 -10.83
N LEU A 394 35.38 0.36 -9.78
CA LEU A 394 34.05 -0.19 -9.55
C LEU A 394 33.47 0.35 -8.26
N VAL A 395 32.15 0.41 -8.14
CA VAL A 395 31.47 0.85 -6.91
C VAL A 395 30.87 -0.35 -6.18
N GLY A 396 31.18 -0.53 -4.90
CA GLY A 396 30.61 -1.61 -4.08
C GLY A 396 31.19 -1.63 -2.68
N ASP A 397 31.10 -2.79 -2.01
CA ASP A 397 31.64 -3.02 -0.67
C ASP A 397 32.95 -3.82 -0.76
N PRO A 398 34.13 -3.17 -0.76
CA PRO A 398 35.40 -3.88 -0.85
C PRO A 398 35.71 -4.70 0.40
N LEU A 399 35.20 -4.32 1.59
CA LEU A 399 35.47 -5.07 2.82
C LEU A 399 34.77 -6.44 2.78
N ARG A 400 33.50 -6.47 2.36
CA ARG A 400 32.75 -7.72 2.23
C ARG A 400 33.22 -8.56 1.06
N LEU A 401 33.57 -7.94 -0.07
CA LEU A 401 34.16 -8.67 -1.19
C LEU A 401 35.51 -9.30 -0.80
N LYS A 402 36.36 -8.56 -0.06
CA LYS A 402 37.62 -9.10 0.51
C LYS A 402 37.36 -10.27 1.46
N GLN A 403 36.33 -10.19 2.31
CA GLN A 403 35.93 -11.28 3.20
C GLN A 403 35.56 -12.55 2.42
N ILE A 404 34.75 -12.40 1.37
CA ILE A 404 34.36 -13.51 0.48
C ILE A 404 35.60 -14.14 -0.18
N LEU A 405 36.46 -13.32 -0.80
CA LEU A 405 37.66 -13.79 -1.49
C LEU A 405 38.64 -14.46 -0.52
N THR A 406 38.84 -13.89 0.67
CA THR A 406 39.70 -14.47 1.71
C THR A 406 39.22 -15.86 2.11
N ASN A 407 37.92 -16.03 2.30
CA ASN A 407 37.33 -17.32 2.65
C ASN A 407 37.48 -18.35 1.52
N LEU A 408 37.21 -17.98 0.27
CA LEU A 408 37.36 -18.88 -0.88
C LEU A 408 38.82 -19.31 -1.10
N VAL A 409 39.77 -18.37 -1.07
CA VAL A 409 41.20 -18.67 -1.21
C VAL A 409 41.74 -19.46 -0.03
N SER A 410 41.34 -19.14 1.20
CA SER A 410 41.76 -19.90 2.39
C SER A 410 41.26 -21.35 2.33
N ASN A 411 40.05 -21.59 1.80
CA ASN A 411 39.56 -22.95 1.57
C ASN A 411 40.39 -23.67 0.50
N ALA A 412 40.70 -23.03 -0.61
CA ALA A 412 41.60 -23.59 -1.63
C ALA A 412 42.97 -23.97 -1.05
N ILE A 413 43.60 -23.11 -0.25
CA ILE A 413 44.88 -23.39 0.44
C ILE A 413 44.73 -24.56 1.41
N LYS A 414 43.60 -24.67 2.10
CA LYS A 414 43.36 -25.73 3.07
C LYS A 414 43.27 -27.10 2.42
N PHE A 415 42.54 -27.22 1.31
CA PHE A 415 42.23 -28.50 0.65
C PHE A 415 43.21 -28.90 -0.46
N THR A 416 44.15 -28.02 -0.79
CA THR A 416 45.27 -28.33 -1.69
C THR A 416 46.51 -28.69 -0.89
N ARG A 417 47.19 -29.79 -1.26
CA ARG A 417 48.43 -30.25 -0.62
C ARG A 417 49.67 -29.74 -1.35
N GLU A 418 49.67 -29.90 -2.67
CA GLU A 418 50.69 -29.45 -3.61
C GLU A 418 49.99 -28.99 -4.89
N GLY A 419 50.61 -28.10 -5.67
CA GLY A 419 50.05 -27.60 -6.93
C GLY A 419 49.77 -26.09 -6.90
N THR A 420 48.68 -25.68 -7.54
CA THR A 420 48.41 -24.27 -7.89
C THR A 420 47.04 -23.83 -7.43
N ILE A 421 46.95 -22.58 -6.99
CA ILE A 421 45.69 -21.89 -6.75
C ILE A 421 45.65 -20.65 -7.64
N VAL A 422 44.62 -20.59 -8.48
CA VAL A 422 44.45 -19.54 -9.49
C VAL A 422 43.22 -18.70 -9.14
N ALA A 423 43.43 -17.40 -8.89
CA ALA A 423 42.34 -16.45 -8.76
C ALA A 423 42.19 -15.66 -10.07
N ARG A 424 41.06 -15.86 -10.75
CA ARG A 424 40.73 -15.26 -12.04
C ARG A 424 39.62 -14.23 -11.89
N ALA A 425 39.74 -13.08 -12.55
CA ALA A 425 38.65 -12.11 -12.69
C ALA A 425 38.47 -11.75 -14.17
N MET A 426 37.24 -11.88 -14.67
CA MET A 426 36.86 -11.66 -16.06
C MET A 426 35.51 -10.94 -16.19
N LEU A 427 35.32 -10.24 -17.29
CA LEU A 427 34.08 -9.57 -17.66
C LEU A 427 33.15 -10.57 -18.38
N GLU A 428 31.92 -10.75 -17.89
CA GLU A 428 30.90 -11.56 -18.58
C GLU A 428 30.08 -10.70 -19.54
N GLU A 429 29.55 -9.59 -19.04
CA GLU A 429 28.73 -8.65 -19.82
C GLU A 429 29.03 -7.20 -19.44
N GLU A 430 28.94 -6.32 -20.42
CA GLU A 430 29.20 -4.89 -20.28
C GLU A 430 27.96 -4.08 -20.67
N HIS A 431 27.51 -3.21 -19.75
CA HIS A 431 26.48 -2.21 -20.01
C HIS A 431 27.07 -0.79 -19.85
N GLU A 432 26.30 0.23 -20.25
CA GLU A 432 26.75 1.64 -20.22
C GLU A 432 27.20 2.08 -18.81
N ASP A 433 26.43 1.75 -17.77
CA ASP A 433 26.69 2.21 -16.39
C ASP A 433 27.09 1.08 -15.40
N SER A 434 27.09 -0.19 -15.85
CA SER A 434 27.40 -1.34 -14.98
C SER A 434 28.11 -2.46 -15.72
N VAL A 435 28.92 -3.24 -15.02
CA VAL A 435 29.50 -4.50 -15.51
C VAL A 435 28.97 -5.69 -14.75
N GLN A 436 28.90 -6.82 -15.44
CA GLN A 436 28.78 -8.13 -14.84
C GLN A 436 30.17 -8.80 -14.84
N LEU A 437 30.69 -9.06 -13.64
CA LEU A 437 32.02 -9.61 -13.43
C LEU A 437 31.91 -11.02 -12.86
N ARG A 438 32.76 -11.90 -13.38
CA ARG A 438 32.97 -13.24 -12.82
C ARG A 438 34.35 -13.35 -12.22
N ILE A 439 34.38 -13.71 -10.93
CA ILE A 439 35.62 -13.97 -10.20
C ILE A 439 35.61 -15.45 -9.83
N SER A 440 36.64 -16.20 -10.22
CA SER A 440 36.79 -17.61 -9.84
C SER A 440 38.10 -17.89 -9.11
N ILE A 441 38.04 -18.82 -8.15
CA ILE A 441 39.18 -19.37 -7.42
C ILE A 441 39.22 -20.85 -7.76
N GLN A 442 40.23 -21.25 -8.53
CA GLN A 442 40.47 -22.62 -8.93
C GLN A 442 41.62 -23.21 -8.13
N ASP A 443 41.44 -24.41 -7.60
CA ASP A 443 42.44 -25.18 -6.87
C ASP A 443 42.66 -26.55 -7.52
N THR A 444 43.87 -27.09 -7.39
CA THR A 444 44.25 -28.45 -7.86
C THR A 444 44.18 -29.48 -6.73
N GLY A 445 43.29 -29.29 -5.76
CA GLY A 445 43.17 -30.10 -4.55
C GLY A 445 42.37 -31.39 -4.72
N ILE A 446 41.84 -31.90 -3.60
CA ILE A 446 41.12 -33.18 -3.55
C ILE A 446 39.79 -33.22 -4.34
N GLY A 447 39.24 -32.05 -4.69
CA GLY A 447 37.90 -31.94 -5.26
C GLY A 447 36.77 -32.38 -4.32
N LEU A 448 35.53 -32.29 -4.80
CA LEU A 448 34.30 -32.55 -4.04
C LEU A 448 33.42 -33.57 -4.77
N SER A 449 32.74 -34.44 -4.03
CA SER A 449 31.73 -35.33 -4.63
C SER A 449 30.44 -34.58 -4.96
N ASN A 450 29.63 -35.13 -5.86
CA ASN A 450 28.31 -34.56 -6.19
C ASN A 450 27.36 -34.46 -4.97
N GLN A 451 27.57 -35.28 -3.93
CA GLN A 451 26.81 -35.17 -2.68
C GLN A 451 27.30 -33.99 -1.84
N ASP A 452 28.62 -33.80 -1.74
CA ASP A 452 29.23 -32.71 -0.97
C ASP A 452 28.92 -31.34 -1.58
N VAL A 453 28.93 -31.22 -2.90
CA VAL A 453 28.56 -29.98 -3.62
C VAL A 453 27.14 -29.52 -3.25
N ARG A 454 26.18 -30.45 -3.13
CA ARG A 454 24.79 -30.12 -2.74
C ARG A 454 24.65 -29.70 -1.28
N ALA A 455 25.49 -30.25 -0.41
CA ALA A 455 25.49 -29.92 1.00
C ALA A 455 26.27 -28.63 1.30
N LEU A 456 27.26 -28.27 0.47
CA LEU A 456 28.28 -27.25 0.74
C LEU A 456 27.77 -25.87 1.18
N PHE A 457 26.61 -25.44 0.67
CA PHE A 457 25.99 -24.15 0.99
C PHE A 457 24.89 -24.24 2.07
N GLN A 458 24.79 -25.37 2.77
CA GLN A 458 23.92 -25.52 3.94
C GLN A 458 24.66 -25.12 5.22
N ALA A 459 23.95 -24.48 6.15
CA ALA A 459 24.55 -24.08 7.42
C ALA A 459 25.01 -25.31 8.22
N PHE A 460 26.24 -25.26 8.74
CA PHE A 460 26.84 -26.29 9.58
C PHE A 460 27.11 -27.65 8.89
N SER A 461 27.06 -27.73 7.56
CA SER A 461 27.49 -28.93 6.85
C SER A 461 29.02 -28.96 6.69
N GLN A 462 29.66 -30.07 7.06
CA GLN A 462 31.06 -30.36 6.76
C GLN A 462 31.12 -31.63 5.89
N ALA A 463 31.88 -31.58 4.80
CA ALA A 463 31.96 -32.66 3.80
C ALA A 463 32.63 -33.96 4.31
N ASP A 464 33.26 -33.95 5.49
CA ASP A 464 33.96 -35.14 6.02
C ASP A 464 33.83 -35.24 7.55
N ASN A 465 33.06 -36.23 8.03
CA ASN A 465 33.02 -36.65 9.45
C ASN A 465 34.14 -37.66 9.78
N SER A 466 35.07 -37.91 8.86
CA SER A 466 36.08 -38.97 8.93
C SER A 466 37.35 -38.55 9.70
N LEU A 467 37.28 -38.54 11.05
CA LEU A 467 38.33 -38.77 12.09
C LEU A 467 39.81 -38.28 11.94
N SER A 468 40.27 -37.68 10.85
CA SER A 468 41.63 -37.13 10.69
C SER A 468 41.61 -35.62 10.93
N ARG A 469 41.65 -35.24 12.21
CA ARG A 469 41.64 -33.85 12.67
C ARG A 469 42.83 -33.05 12.11
N GLN A 470 42.59 -32.32 11.03
CA GLN A 470 43.14 -30.98 10.87
C GLN A 470 42.03 -29.98 11.23
N PRO A 471 42.33 -28.83 11.89
CA PRO A 471 41.32 -27.91 12.42
C PRO A 471 40.36 -27.45 11.31
N GLY A 472 39.16 -28.03 11.33
CA GLY A 472 38.09 -27.76 10.38
C GLY A 472 37.29 -26.53 10.82
N GLY A 473 37.17 -25.54 9.94
CA GLY A 473 36.40 -24.32 10.19
C GLY A 473 34.91 -24.59 10.42
N THR A 474 34.18 -23.55 10.80
CA THR A 474 32.78 -23.56 11.27
C THR A 474 31.74 -24.19 10.34
N GLY A 475 32.05 -24.31 9.04
CA GLY A 475 31.05 -24.63 8.02
C GLY A 475 30.09 -23.46 7.73
N LEU A 476 30.31 -22.27 8.30
CA LEU A 476 29.49 -21.08 8.08
C LEU A 476 30.04 -20.17 7.00
N GLY A 477 31.37 -20.16 6.80
CA GLY A 477 32.02 -19.24 5.86
C GLY A 477 31.38 -19.22 4.48
N LEU A 478 31.16 -20.38 3.84
CA LEU A 478 30.60 -20.45 2.49
C LEU A 478 29.12 -20.02 2.45
N VAL A 479 28.36 -20.27 3.51
CA VAL A 479 26.97 -19.82 3.65
C VAL A 479 26.91 -18.30 3.79
N ILE A 480 27.81 -17.72 4.59
CA ILE A 480 27.96 -16.27 4.72
C ILE A 480 28.36 -15.67 3.38
N SER A 481 29.35 -16.25 2.69
CA SER A 481 29.75 -15.81 1.35
C SER A 481 28.58 -15.83 0.37
N LYS A 482 27.79 -16.91 0.35
CA LYS A 482 26.58 -17.01 -0.49
C LYS A 482 25.57 -15.93 -0.19
N ARG A 483 25.23 -15.72 1.08
CA ARG A 483 24.25 -14.69 1.46
C ARG A 483 24.75 -13.27 1.16
N LEU A 484 26.03 -12.99 1.36
CA LEU A 484 26.62 -11.69 1.03
C LEU A 484 26.54 -11.43 -0.48
N ILE A 485 26.89 -12.42 -1.31
CA ILE A 485 26.78 -12.33 -2.77
C ILE A 485 25.31 -12.13 -3.21
N GLU A 486 24.37 -12.89 -2.65
CA GLU A 486 22.93 -12.73 -2.92
C GLU A 486 22.45 -11.31 -2.55
N GLN A 487 22.89 -10.74 -1.42
CA GLN A 487 22.56 -9.36 -1.03
C GLN A 487 23.23 -8.30 -1.90
N MET A 488 24.41 -8.60 -2.46
CA MET A 488 25.08 -7.77 -3.47
C MET A 488 24.43 -7.91 -4.86
N GLY A 489 23.37 -8.72 -5.01
CA GLY A 489 22.66 -8.93 -6.28
C GLY A 489 23.40 -9.84 -7.26
N GLY A 490 24.25 -10.73 -6.74
CA GLY A 490 25.02 -11.69 -7.53
C GLY A 490 24.72 -13.15 -7.21
N GLU A 491 25.50 -14.04 -7.81
CA GLU A 491 25.41 -15.50 -7.64
C GLU A 491 26.76 -16.12 -7.29
N ILE A 492 26.75 -17.24 -6.55
CA ILE A 492 27.93 -18.03 -6.22
C ILE A 492 27.71 -19.49 -6.61
N GLY A 493 28.74 -20.15 -7.10
CA GLY A 493 28.70 -21.56 -7.46
C GLY A 493 30.04 -22.26 -7.31
N VAL A 494 30.03 -23.57 -7.55
CA VAL A 494 31.19 -24.43 -7.51
C VAL A 494 31.11 -25.49 -8.61
N ASP A 495 32.21 -25.69 -9.31
CA ASP A 495 32.42 -26.76 -10.27
C ASP A 495 33.60 -27.60 -9.77
N SER A 496 33.38 -28.87 -9.44
CA SER A 496 34.43 -29.70 -8.85
C SER A 496 34.31 -31.16 -9.26
N THR A 497 35.46 -31.78 -9.51
CA THR A 497 35.61 -33.20 -9.82
C THR A 497 36.56 -33.84 -8.80
N PRO A 498 36.17 -34.95 -8.14
CA PRO A 498 37.03 -35.61 -7.16
C PRO A 498 38.40 -35.99 -7.74
N GLY A 499 39.47 -35.51 -7.10
CA GLY A 499 40.87 -35.75 -7.48
C GLY A 499 41.45 -34.80 -8.52
N GLU A 500 40.65 -33.94 -9.15
CA GLU A 500 41.11 -32.97 -10.16
C GLU A 500 41.06 -31.52 -9.64
N GLY A 501 40.36 -31.26 -8.52
CA GLY A 501 40.29 -29.96 -7.87
C GLY A 501 38.89 -29.34 -7.84
N SER A 502 38.83 -28.06 -7.49
CA SER A 502 37.56 -27.31 -7.41
C SER A 502 37.72 -25.90 -8.00
N GLU A 503 36.69 -25.41 -8.68
CA GLU A 503 36.55 -24.02 -9.10
C GLU A 503 35.34 -23.40 -8.38
N PHE A 504 35.62 -22.47 -7.48
CA PHE A 504 34.61 -21.64 -6.84
C PHE A 504 34.47 -20.34 -7.60
N TRP A 505 33.25 -19.98 -8.01
CA TRP A 505 33.02 -18.77 -8.79
C TRP A 505 31.92 -17.90 -8.18
N ILE A 506 32.07 -16.59 -8.34
CA ILE A 506 31.07 -15.58 -8.01
C ILE A 506 30.81 -14.72 -9.24
N SER A 507 29.55 -14.37 -9.48
CA SER A 507 29.12 -13.42 -10.51
C SER A 507 28.44 -12.22 -9.83
N LEU A 508 28.88 -11.01 -10.13
CA LEU A 508 28.45 -9.77 -9.48
C LEU A 508 28.19 -8.68 -10.51
N ARG A 509 27.09 -7.94 -10.32
CA ARG A 509 26.80 -6.74 -11.10
C ARG A 509 27.24 -5.49 -10.32
N LEU A 510 28.23 -4.78 -10.84
CA LEU A 510 28.80 -3.60 -10.18
C LEU A 510 28.70 -2.35 -11.07
N PRO A 511 28.32 -1.18 -10.54
CA PRO A 511 28.38 0.09 -11.26
C PRO A 511 29.83 0.47 -11.60
N LYS A 512 30.02 1.07 -12.77
CA LYS A 512 31.31 1.63 -13.21
C LYS A 512 31.44 3.09 -12.78
N THR A 513 32.67 3.53 -12.50
CA THR A 513 32.98 4.97 -12.35
C THR A 513 33.69 5.46 -13.62
N ARG A 514 33.45 6.71 -14.05
CA ARG A 514 34.02 7.31 -15.29
C ARG A 514 35.45 7.86 -15.15
N ASP A 515 36.12 7.68 -14.02
CA ASP A 515 37.47 8.21 -13.79
C ASP A 515 38.53 7.10 -13.93
N ASP A 516 39.07 6.97 -15.16
CA ASP A 516 40.18 6.06 -15.51
C ASP A 516 41.52 6.82 -15.68
N ALA A 517 41.69 7.95 -14.99
CA ALA A 517 42.85 8.84 -15.21
C ALA A 517 44.14 8.41 -14.50
N GLU A 518 44.07 7.58 -13.45
CA GLU A 518 45.23 7.35 -12.55
C GLU A 518 46.16 6.18 -12.91
N ASP A 519 45.85 5.35 -13.92
CA ASP A 519 46.59 4.10 -14.16
C ASP A 519 47.21 3.94 -15.57
N LEU A 520 47.37 5.02 -16.33
CA LEU A 520 48.18 5.02 -17.56
C LEU A 520 49.62 4.55 -17.26
N PRO A 521 50.23 3.69 -18.11
CA PRO A 521 51.58 3.19 -17.90
C PRO A 521 52.58 4.34 -17.80
N ALA A 522 53.48 4.25 -16.81
CA ALA A 522 54.46 5.30 -16.58
C ALA A 522 55.31 5.53 -17.85
N PRO A 523 55.54 6.79 -18.29
CA PRO A 523 56.37 7.10 -19.46
C PRO A 523 57.71 6.36 -19.56
N PRO A 524 58.46 6.10 -18.46
CA PRO A 524 59.78 5.45 -18.56
C PRO A 524 59.77 3.96 -18.95
N LEU A 525 58.62 3.26 -18.87
CA LEU A 525 58.52 1.82 -19.15
C LEU A 525 58.02 1.50 -20.57
N LEU A 526 57.36 2.46 -21.22
CA LEU A 526 56.75 2.29 -22.54
C LEU A 526 57.78 1.90 -23.61
N GLY A 527 57.55 0.75 -24.27
CA GLY A 527 58.34 0.27 -25.40
C GLY A 527 59.68 -0.38 -25.05
N ARG A 528 59.99 -0.57 -23.76
CA ARG A 528 61.20 -1.28 -23.33
C ARG A 528 61.00 -2.79 -23.33
N ARG A 529 62.09 -3.53 -23.54
CA ARG A 529 62.08 -5.00 -23.61
C ARG A 529 62.46 -5.62 -22.28
N VAL A 530 61.70 -6.64 -21.87
CA VAL A 530 61.91 -7.37 -20.62
C VAL A 530 61.98 -8.88 -20.87
N ALA A 531 63.03 -9.52 -20.36
CA ALA A 531 63.13 -10.97 -20.27
C ALA A 531 62.38 -11.46 -19.01
N VAL A 532 61.60 -12.52 -19.14
CA VAL A 532 60.92 -13.14 -18.00
C VAL A 532 61.37 -14.58 -17.85
N LEU A 533 61.85 -14.94 -16.67
CA LEU A 533 62.09 -16.33 -16.28
C LEU A 533 61.09 -16.70 -15.20
N GLU A 534 60.20 -17.64 -15.47
CA GLU A 534 59.28 -18.19 -14.48
C GLU A 534 58.98 -19.64 -14.85
N ASN A 535 59.30 -20.56 -13.94
CA ASN A 535 59.19 -21.99 -14.21
C ASN A 535 57.72 -22.43 -14.25
N HIS A 536 56.87 -21.83 -13.42
CA HIS A 536 55.45 -22.18 -13.37
C HIS A 536 54.66 -21.55 -14.53
N GLU A 537 54.04 -22.37 -15.39
CA GLU A 537 53.42 -21.93 -16.65
C GLU A 537 52.36 -20.83 -16.45
N LEU A 538 51.42 -21.05 -15.52
CA LEU A 538 50.36 -20.07 -15.23
C LEU A 538 50.90 -18.80 -14.57
N ALA A 539 51.95 -18.90 -13.76
CA ALA A 539 52.57 -17.73 -13.15
C ALA A 539 53.33 -16.91 -14.19
N ARG A 540 53.96 -17.58 -15.16
CA ARG A 540 54.63 -16.96 -16.31
C ARG A 540 53.64 -16.18 -17.18
N GLN A 541 52.49 -16.79 -17.49
CA GLN A 541 51.41 -16.11 -18.24
C GLN A 541 50.87 -14.89 -17.48
N ALA A 542 50.60 -15.03 -16.18
CA ALA A 542 50.14 -13.92 -15.34
C ALA A 542 51.16 -12.78 -15.31
N LEU A 543 52.44 -13.10 -15.08
CA LEU A 543 53.52 -12.13 -15.03
C LEU A 543 53.74 -11.45 -16.39
N GLN A 544 53.65 -12.21 -17.49
CA GLN A 544 53.70 -11.66 -18.84
C GLN A 544 52.61 -10.61 -19.05
N HIS A 545 51.35 -10.93 -18.74
CA HIS A 545 50.26 -9.97 -18.87
C HIS A 545 50.46 -8.73 -17.98
N GLN A 546 50.94 -8.89 -16.75
CA GLN A 546 51.24 -7.75 -15.86
C GLN A 546 52.35 -6.84 -16.39
N LEU A 547 53.37 -7.39 -17.03
CA LEU A 547 54.48 -6.63 -17.60
C LEU A 547 54.08 -5.93 -18.90
N GLU A 548 53.30 -6.60 -19.75
CA GLU A 548 52.69 -5.99 -20.93
C GLU A 548 51.73 -4.84 -20.55
N ASP A 549 50.96 -4.98 -19.47
CA ASP A 549 50.11 -3.91 -18.91
C ASP A 549 50.94 -2.70 -18.44
N CYS A 550 52.22 -2.90 -18.09
CA CYS A 550 53.15 -1.81 -17.80
C CYS A 550 53.73 -1.14 -19.05
N GLY A 551 53.37 -1.61 -20.26
CA GLY A 551 53.86 -1.09 -21.53
C GLY A 551 55.17 -1.71 -22.02
N LEU A 552 55.58 -2.85 -21.48
CA LEU A 552 56.83 -3.56 -21.83
C LEU A 552 56.62 -4.61 -22.93
N GLU A 553 57.64 -4.80 -23.77
CA GLU A 553 57.73 -5.92 -24.72
C GLU A 553 58.35 -7.14 -24.02
N VAL A 554 57.54 -8.16 -23.74
CA VAL A 554 57.95 -9.31 -22.93
C VAL A 554 58.49 -10.46 -23.79
N THR A 555 59.65 -11.00 -23.43
CA THR A 555 60.21 -12.24 -24.00
C THR A 555 60.35 -13.31 -22.91
N PRO A 556 59.58 -14.41 -22.97
CA PRO A 556 59.62 -15.47 -21.96
C PRO A 556 60.79 -16.44 -22.19
N PHE A 557 61.39 -16.90 -21.10
CA PHE A 557 62.43 -17.93 -21.06
C PHE A 557 62.09 -18.98 -20.01
N ASN A 558 62.53 -20.22 -20.24
CA ASN A 558 62.26 -21.36 -19.36
C ASN A 558 63.46 -21.78 -18.52
N THR A 559 64.66 -21.31 -18.87
CA THR A 559 65.89 -21.59 -18.13
C THR A 559 66.75 -20.34 -18.08
N LEU A 560 67.53 -20.20 -17.01
CA LEU A 560 68.44 -19.07 -16.85
C LEU A 560 69.49 -19.03 -17.96
N GLU A 561 70.04 -20.19 -18.37
CA GLU A 561 71.00 -20.25 -19.47
C GLU A 561 70.42 -19.73 -20.79
N ALA A 562 69.17 -20.07 -21.10
CA ALA A 562 68.49 -19.56 -22.29
C ALA A 562 68.25 -18.05 -22.19
N LEU A 563 67.92 -17.55 -20.99
CA LEU A 563 67.79 -16.11 -20.73
C LEU A 563 69.12 -15.39 -20.93
N THR A 564 70.21 -15.86 -20.32
CA THR A 564 71.54 -15.24 -20.44
C THR A 564 72.03 -15.26 -21.89
N ASN A 565 71.83 -16.37 -22.61
CA ASN A 565 72.17 -16.46 -24.04
C ASN A 565 71.31 -15.51 -24.89
N GLY A 566 70.01 -15.39 -24.58
CA GLY A 566 69.09 -14.48 -25.26
C GLY A 566 69.46 -13.01 -25.05
N VAL A 567 69.80 -12.62 -23.82
CA VAL A 567 70.27 -11.26 -23.49
C VAL A 567 71.61 -10.99 -24.20
N THR A 568 72.55 -11.94 -24.16
CA THR A 568 73.88 -11.79 -24.78
C THR A 568 73.81 -11.68 -26.31
N GLY A 569 72.98 -12.50 -26.95
CA GLY A 569 72.85 -12.54 -28.42
C GLY A 569 72.27 -11.28 -29.04
N VAL A 570 71.53 -10.48 -28.26
CA VAL A 570 70.80 -9.30 -28.72
C VAL A 570 71.38 -7.99 -28.12
N HIS A 571 72.33 -8.10 -27.19
CA HIS A 571 72.96 -6.99 -26.47
C HIS A 571 73.54 -5.87 -27.35
N GLN A 572 74.04 -6.18 -28.56
CA GLN A 572 74.65 -5.20 -29.48
C GLN A 572 73.72 -4.75 -30.63
N THR A 573 72.43 -5.08 -30.56
CA THR A 573 71.44 -4.74 -31.59
C THR A 573 70.42 -3.74 -31.05
N GLU A 574 69.66 -3.06 -31.92
CA GLU A 574 68.52 -2.21 -31.51
C GLU A 574 67.41 -2.98 -30.76
N GLN A 575 67.54 -4.30 -30.66
CA GLN A 575 66.63 -5.20 -30.00
C GLN A 575 67.02 -5.55 -28.56
N ALA A 576 68.04 -4.89 -27.99
CA ALA A 576 68.60 -5.20 -26.67
C ALA A 576 67.53 -5.27 -25.57
N ILE A 577 67.72 -6.21 -24.64
CA ILE A 577 66.82 -6.43 -23.51
C ILE A 577 67.37 -5.63 -22.32
N ASP A 578 66.61 -4.62 -21.86
CA ASP A 578 67.02 -3.70 -20.80
C ASP A 578 66.70 -4.21 -19.39
N LEU A 579 65.73 -5.13 -19.27
CA LEU A 579 65.19 -5.60 -18.01
C LEU A 579 65.08 -7.13 -17.97
N ALA A 580 65.27 -7.74 -16.82
CA ALA A 580 64.99 -9.14 -16.57
C ALA A 580 64.20 -9.32 -15.28
N VAL A 581 63.09 -10.07 -15.32
CA VAL A 581 62.31 -10.46 -14.14
C VAL A 581 62.48 -11.96 -13.92
N LEU A 582 63.04 -12.34 -12.77
CA LEU A 582 63.40 -13.71 -12.43
C LEU A 582 62.50 -14.22 -11.29
N GLY A 583 61.53 -15.07 -11.62
CA GLY A 583 60.77 -15.87 -10.67
C GLY A 583 61.54 -17.13 -10.29
N ILE A 584 62.09 -17.15 -9.08
CA ILE A 584 62.94 -18.25 -8.61
C ILE A 584 62.55 -18.69 -7.20
N THR A 585 62.71 -19.98 -6.94
CA THR A 585 62.59 -20.59 -5.62
C THR A 585 63.94 -21.13 -5.16
N THR A 586 64.08 -21.42 -3.86
CA THR A 586 65.29 -22.08 -3.34
C THR A 586 65.56 -23.46 -3.97
N ASN A 587 64.53 -24.14 -4.48
CA ASN A 587 64.65 -25.40 -5.21
C ASN A 587 65.24 -25.21 -6.62
N ASP A 588 64.89 -24.10 -7.29
CA ASP A 588 65.40 -23.80 -8.63
C ASP A 588 66.84 -23.29 -8.57
N MET A 589 67.12 -22.40 -7.60
CA MET A 589 68.42 -21.78 -7.46
C MET A 589 68.75 -21.48 -5.99
N PRO A 590 69.88 -21.99 -5.48
CA PRO A 590 70.35 -21.62 -4.16
C PRO A 590 70.78 -20.14 -4.14
N PRO A 591 70.45 -19.37 -3.07
CA PRO A 591 70.70 -17.93 -3.00
C PRO A 591 72.15 -17.53 -3.28
N GLU A 592 73.13 -18.38 -2.92
CA GLU A 592 74.55 -18.10 -3.08
C GLU A 592 74.98 -17.95 -4.55
N ARG A 593 74.28 -18.62 -5.48
CA ARG A 593 74.57 -18.56 -6.92
C ARG A 593 73.86 -17.42 -7.64
N LEU A 594 72.81 -16.87 -7.03
CA LEU A 594 71.99 -15.83 -7.64
C LEU A 594 72.78 -14.53 -7.86
N ASN A 595 73.63 -14.15 -6.90
CA ASN A 595 74.39 -12.91 -6.96
C ASN A 595 75.29 -12.84 -8.21
N GLN A 596 75.99 -13.94 -8.53
CA GLN A 596 76.85 -14.02 -9.70
C GLN A 596 76.07 -13.83 -11.00
N HIS A 597 74.89 -14.45 -11.13
CA HIS A 597 74.05 -14.31 -12.32
C HIS A 597 73.42 -12.92 -12.46
N ILE A 598 73.02 -12.28 -11.35
CA ILE A 598 72.58 -10.88 -11.37
C ILE A 598 73.71 -9.99 -11.89
N TRP A 599 74.92 -10.20 -11.37
CA TRP A 599 76.11 -9.44 -11.78
C TRP A 599 76.40 -9.60 -13.27
N ASP A 600 76.36 -10.83 -13.81
CA ASP A 600 76.58 -11.11 -15.23
C ASP A 600 75.56 -10.39 -16.14
N LEU A 601 74.28 -10.40 -15.76
CA LEU A 601 73.22 -9.72 -16.51
C LEU A 601 73.33 -8.19 -16.42
N GLU A 602 73.69 -7.65 -15.26
CA GLU A 602 73.90 -6.21 -15.07
C GLU A 602 75.10 -5.68 -15.86
N HIS A 603 76.15 -6.49 -16.06
CA HIS A 603 77.29 -6.15 -16.93
C HIS A 603 76.89 -6.03 -18.40
N LEU A 604 75.86 -6.76 -18.80
CA LEU A 604 75.22 -6.67 -20.11
C LEU A 604 74.17 -5.54 -20.17
N GLY A 605 74.19 -4.59 -19.22
CA GLY A 605 73.26 -3.46 -19.18
C GLY A 605 71.81 -3.83 -18.86
N CYS A 606 71.52 -5.09 -18.52
CA CYS A 606 70.19 -5.58 -18.21
C CYS A 606 69.93 -5.51 -16.70
N LYS A 607 68.91 -4.75 -16.29
CA LYS A 607 68.55 -4.59 -14.87
C LYS A 607 67.66 -5.73 -14.40
N VAL A 608 67.99 -6.33 -13.27
CA VAL A 608 67.33 -7.55 -12.79
C VAL A 608 66.39 -7.27 -11.62
N LEU A 609 65.19 -7.84 -11.68
CA LEU A 609 64.23 -7.91 -10.58
C LEU A 609 63.97 -9.39 -10.25
N VAL A 610 64.09 -9.75 -8.98
CA VAL A 610 63.91 -11.11 -8.47
C VAL A 610 62.56 -11.22 -7.75
N LEU A 611 61.77 -12.22 -8.12
CA LEU A 611 60.53 -12.61 -7.47
C LEU A 611 60.75 -13.96 -6.76
N CYS A 612 60.53 -14.00 -5.44
CA CYS A 612 60.67 -15.23 -4.65
C CYS A 612 59.45 -15.49 -3.77
N PRO A 613 59.22 -16.74 -3.31
CA PRO A 613 58.19 -17.03 -2.32
C PRO A 613 58.34 -16.18 -1.05
N THR A 614 57.23 -15.78 -0.43
CA THR A 614 57.22 -14.92 0.76
C THR A 614 57.99 -15.50 1.94
N THR A 615 57.97 -16.83 2.09
CA THR A 615 58.68 -17.57 3.14
C THR A 615 60.20 -17.59 2.93
N GLU A 616 60.66 -17.42 1.70
CA GLU A 616 62.08 -17.49 1.30
C GLU A 616 62.71 -16.10 1.15
N GLN A 617 61.92 -15.03 1.27
CA GLN A 617 62.36 -13.66 1.05
C GLN A 617 63.56 -13.27 1.93
N THR A 618 63.58 -13.71 3.19
CA THR A 618 64.69 -13.45 4.12
C THR A 618 66.00 -14.09 3.66
N LEU A 619 65.95 -15.26 3.01
CA LEU A 619 67.12 -15.96 2.51
C LEU A 619 67.72 -15.24 1.29
N PHE A 620 66.87 -14.83 0.35
CA PHE A 620 67.29 -14.08 -0.84
C PHE A 620 67.75 -12.65 -0.52
N HIS A 621 67.21 -12.04 0.54
CA HIS A 621 67.60 -10.69 0.96
C HIS A 621 69.10 -10.56 1.28
N LEU A 622 69.75 -11.64 1.73
CA LEU A 622 71.18 -11.64 2.04
C LEU A 622 72.07 -11.77 0.78
N SER A 623 71.50 -12.20 -0.35
CA SER A 623 72.26 -12.55 -1.56
C SER A 623 72.07 -11.59 -2.72
N VAL A 624 71.00 -10.79 -2.72
CA VAL A 624 70.72 -9.78 -3.76
C VAL A 624 71.49 -8.48 -3.47
N PRO A 625 72.16 -7.85 -4.45
CA PRO A 625 72.98 -6.64 -4.24
C PRO A 625 72.21 -5.44 -3.69
N ASN A 626 71.00 -5.19 -4.20
CA ASN A 626 70.11 -4.13 -3.71
C ASN A 626 68.71 -4.69 -3.43
N PRO A 627 68.49 -5.35 -2.28
CA PRO A 627 67.25 -6.08 -2.01
C PRO A 627 66.02 -5.16 -1.96
N HIS A 628 66.18 -3.88 -1.63
CA HIS A 628 65.06 -2.93 -1.56
C HIS A 628 64.47 -2.58 -2.93
N SER A 629 65.26 -2.62 -4.01
CA SER A 629 64.80 -2.33 -5.38
C SER A 629 64.69 -3.58 -6.26
N GLN A 630 65.45 -4.64 -5.95
CA GLN A 630 65.61 -5.82 -6.81
C GLN A 630 64.92 -7.07 -6.27
N LEU A 631 64.32 -7.07 -5.08
CA LEU A 631 63.65 -8.24 -4.51
C LEU A 631 62.19 -7.97 -4.21
N GLN A 632 61.30 -8.82 -4.71
CA GLN A 632 59.87 -8.82 -4.36
C GLN A 632 59.38 -10.22 -4.02
N ALA A 633 58.36 -10.27 -3.16
CA ALA A 633 57.66 -11.51 -2.84
C ALA A 633 56.60 -11.82 -3.91
N LYS A 634 56.42 -13.11 -4.20
CA LYS A 634 55.26 -13.63 -4.91
C LYS A 634 54.02 -13.61 -3.99
N PRO A 635 52.79 -13.48 -4.52
CA PRO A 635 52.47 -13.15 -5.91
C PRO A 635 52.83 -11.69 -6.24
N ALA A 636 53.31 -11.43 -7.45
CA ALA A 636 53.70 -10.08 -7.86
C ALA A 636 52.47 -9.16 -7.95
N CYS A 637 52.43 -8.11 -7.13
CA CYS A 637 51.39 -7.08 -7.21
C CYS A 637 51.73 -6.07 -8.32
N THR A 638 50.80 -5.79 -9.23
CA THR A 638 51.04 -4.95 -10.41
C THR A 638 51.61 -3.57 -10.02
N ARG A 639 51.06 -2.92 -8.99
CA ARG A 639 51.53 -1.61 -8.54
C ARG A 639 52.95 -1.63 -7.96
N LYS A 640 53.29 -2.67 -7.18
CA LYS A 640 54.64 -2.84 -6.61
C LYS A 640 55.65 -3.20 -7.69
N LEU A 641 55.26 -4.09 -8.61
CA LEU A 641 56.06 -4.51 -9.77
C LEU A 641 56.36 -3.30 -10.66
N ARG A 642 55.34 -2.54 -11.07
CA ARG A 642 55.47 -1.32 -11.87
C ARG A 642 56.41 -0.31 -11.21
N ARG A 643 56.25 -0.08 -9.91
CA ARG A 643 57.11 0.84 -9.16
C ARG A 643 58.57 0.37 -9.13
N ALA A 644 58.83 -0.90 -8.81
CA ALA A 644 60.20 -1.40 -8.77
C ALA A 644 60.87 -1.40 -10.14
N LEU A 645 60.14 -1.75 -11.21
CA LEU A 645 60.66 -1.66 -12.57
C LEU A 645 60.96 -0.20 -12.98
N ALA A 646 60.07 0.74 -12.64
CA ALA A 646 60.32 2.16 -12.88
C ALA A 646 61.55 2.68 -12.11
N ASP A 647 61.70 2.27 -10.84
CA ASP A 647 62.85 2.61 -9.99
C ASP A 647 64.15 1.96 -10.52
N LEU A 648 64.10 0.79 -11.16
CA LEU A 648 65.25 0.13 -11.76
C LEU A 648 65.71 0.78 -13.08
N VAL A 649 64.76 1.18 -13.93
CA VAL A 649 65.02 1.80 -15.24
C VAL A 649 65.47 3.25 -15.09
N ASN A 650 64.79 3.98 -14.22
CA ASN A 650 65.10 5.37 -13.93
C ASN A 650 65.33 5.47 -12.44
N PRO A 651 66.53 5.06 -11.95
CA PRO A 651 66.88 5.24 -10.56
C PRO A 651 66.84 6.74 -10.30
N LYS A 652 65.72 7.21 -9.75
CA LYS A 652 65.70 8.51 -9.07
C LYS A 652 66.90 8.47 -8.16
N ALA A 653 67.85 9.38 -8.41
CA ALA A 653 69.05 9.54 -7.61
C ALA A 653 68.67 9.24 -6.19
N VAL A 654 69.21 8.12 -5.68
CA VAL A 654 68.84 7.52 -4.42
C VAL A 654 68.70 8.66 -3.42
N ARG A 655 67.45 8.99 -3.06
CA ARG A 655 67.17 9.58 -1.76
C ARG A 655 67.71 8.50 -0.83
N SER A 656 68.95 8.74 -0.42
CA SER A 656 69.73 7.95 0.50
C SER A 656 68.82 7.53 1.64
N GLU A 657 69.00 6.32 2.14
CA GLU A 657 68.58 5.95 3.50
C GLU A 657 68.64 7.17 4.42
N PRO A 658 67.63 7.34 5.30
CA PRO A 658 67.26 8.61 5.90
C PRO A 658 68.50 9.32 6.43
N SER A 659 69.06 10.18 5.59
CA SER A 659 69.97 11.20 6.03
C SER A 659 69.12 12.09 6.90
N GLU A 660 69.69 12.42 8.05
CA GLU A 660 69.12 13.32 9.05
C GLU A 660 68.27 14.44 8.45
N PRO A 661 67.19 14.82 9.15
CA PRO A 661 66.05 15.54 8.59
C PRO A 661 66.48 16.89 8.02
N ILE A 662 66.19 17.09 6.74
CA ILE A 662 66.03 18.42 6.14
C ILE A 662 64.54 18.48 5.75
N ALA A 663 63.66 19.12 6.52
CA ALA A 663 63.72 20.54 6.83
C ALA A 663 63.63 20.88 8.33
N SER A 664 64.54 21.75 8.73
CA SER A 664 64.75 22.39 10.02
C SER A 664 63.73 23.49 10.34
N ARG A 665 62.43 23.22 10.19
CA ARG A 665 61.43 24.06 10.84
C ARG A 665 60.24 23.25 11.36
N PRO A 666 59.76 23.58 12.56
CA PRO A 666 58.54 22.98 13.09
C PRO A 666 57.36 23.30 12.16
N PRO A 667 56.49 22.32 11.81
CA PRO A 667 55.31 22.57 10.99
C PRO A 667 54.43 23.62 11.67
N ARG A 668 53.96 24.61 10.91
CA ARG A 668 53.06 25.66 11.40
C ARG A 668 51.62 25.22 11.18
N VAL A 669 50.93 24.88 12.26
CA VAL A 669 49.55 24.36 12.20
C VAL A 669 48.59 25.39 12.79
N LEU A 670 47.53 25.71 12.06
CA LEU A 670 46.41 26.49 12.59
C LEU A 670 45.38 25.53 13.16
N CYS A 671 45.08 25.62 14.46
CA CYS A 671 44.03 24.86 15.11
C CYS A 671 42.83 25.76 15.37
N VAL A 672 41.65 25.33 14.93
CA VAL A 672 40.40 26.09 15.03
C VAL A 672 39.36 25.20 15.71
N ASP A 673 38.93 25.58 16.91
CA ASP A 673 37.90 24.89 17.69
C ASP A 673 37.25 25.91 18.64
N ASP A 674 35.92 25.91 18.75
CA ASP A 674 35.18 26.85 19.60
C ASP A 674 35.22 26.45 21.09
N ASN A 675 35.64 25.23 21.38
CA ASN A 675 35.79 24.72 22.73
C ASN A 675 37.25 24.88 23.22
N PRO A 676 37.49 25.69 24.26
CA PRO A 676 38.83 25.96 24.76
C PRO A 676 39.56 24.71 25.27
N ALA A 677 38.85 23.69 25.77
CA ALA A 677 39.45 22.45 26.22
C ALA A 677 39.99 21.60 25.05
N ASN A 678 39.24 21.52 23.95
CA ASN A 678 39.65 20.80 22.75
C ASN A 678 40.84 21.50 22.09
N LEU A 679 40.77 22.82 22.01
CA LEU A 679 41.81 23.66 21.45
C LEU A 679 43.12 23.49 22.24
N LEU A 680 43.05 23.53 23.57
CA LEU A 680 44.20 23.31 24.45
C LEU A 680 44.79 21.89 24.28
N LEU A 681 43.96 20.86 24.16
CA LEU A 681 44.44 19.48 23.96
C LEU A 681 45.19 19.34 22.63
N VAL A 682 44.56 19.73 21.51
CA VAL A 682 45.16 19.60 20.17
C VAL A 682 46.42 20.45 20.06
N GLN A 683 46.39 21.66 20.64
CA GLN A 683 47.57 22.52 20.75
C GLN A 683 48.70 21.81 21.52
N THR A 684 48.41 21.29 22.71
CA THR A 684 49.42 20.63 23.56
C THR A 684 50.02 19.41 22.87
N LEU A 685 49.19 18.55 22.26
CA LEU A 685 49.66 17.35 21.55
C LEU A 685 50.56 17.71 20.36
N LEU A 686 50.18 18.71 19.56
CA LEU A 686 50.97 19.13 18.40
C LEU A 686 52.25 19.88 18.80
N GLU A 687 52.21 20.71 19.85
CA GLU A 687 53.39 21.42 20.37
C GLU A 687 54.40 20.45 21.02
N ASP A 688 53.94 19.46 21.79
CA ASP A 688 54.78 18.38 22.34
C ASP A 688 55.50 17.60 21.23
N MET A 689 54.79 17.39 20.13
CA MET A 689 55.29 16.73 18.92
C MET A 689 56.18 17.64 18.05
N GLY A 690 56.39 18.89 18.47
CA GLY A 690 57.31 19.84 17.86
C GLY A 690 56.72 20.69 16.74
N ALA A 691 55.39 20.86 16.66
CA ALA A 691 54.73 21.83 15.78
C ALA A 691 54.73 23.24 16.40
N LYS A 692 54.64 24.28 15.57
CA LYS A 692 54.25 25.64 16.00
C LYS A 692 52.76 25.78 15.76
N VAL A 693 51.97 25.82 16.83
CA VAL A 693 50.52 25.89 16.73
C VAL A 693 50.05 27.32 16.96
N LEU A 694 49.15 27.80 16.11
CA LEU A 694 48.31 28.96 16.43
C LEU A 694 46.89 28.44 16.67
N ALA A 695 46.38 28.64 17.88
CA ALA A 695 45.05 28.25 18.28
C ALA A 695 44.09 29.45 18.19
N VAL A 696 42.97 29.29 17.50
CA VAL A 696 41.91 30.31 17.36
C VAL A 696 40.54 29.70 17.64
N ASP A 697 39.61 30.53 18.11
CA ASP A 697 38.32 30.10 18.68
C ASP A 697 37.12 30.19 17.72
N SER A 698 37.33 30.62 16.47
CA SER A 698 36.24 30.84 15.52
C SER A 698 36.68 30.81 14.06
N GLY A 699 35.75 30.45 13.17
CA GLY A 699 35.94 30.48 11.71
C GLY A 699 36.37 31.84 11.16
N TYR A 700 35.80 32.94 11.69
CA TYR A 700 36.20 34.30 11.33
C TYR A 700 37.67 34.61 11.69
N ALA A 701 38.12 34.16 12.87
CA ALA A 701 39.50 34.30 13.29
C ALA A 701 40.44 33.44 12.42
N ALA A 702 39.98 32.25 12.01
CA ALA A 702 40.74 31.37 11.12
C ALA A 702 40.97 31.99 9.73
N VAL A 703 39.92 32.51 9.09
CA VAL A 703 40.05 33.20 7.79
C VAL A 703 41.00 34.39 7.90
N LYS A 704 40.86 35.20 8.96
CA LYS A 704 41.75 36.36 9.20
C LYS A 704 43.20 35.93 9.46
N ALA A 705 43.43 34.81 10.16
CA ALA A 705 44.75 34.27 10.42
C ALA A 705 45.43 33.81 9.13
N VAL A 706 44.73 33.05 8.28
CA VAL A 706 45.22 32.59 6.97
C VAL A 706 45.53 33.76 6.02
N GLN A 707 44.78 34.87 6.12
CA GLN A 707 45.04 36.07 5.32
C GLN A 707 46.30 36.84 5.76
N ASN A 708 46.68 36.76 7.03
CA ASN A 708 47.79 37.51 7.62
C ASN A 708 49.09 36.70 7.67
N GLU A 709 49.00 35.38 7.81
CA GLU A 709 50.16 34.49 8.00
C GLU A 709 50.03 33.21 7.18
N SER A 710 51.17 32.62 6.80
CA SER A 710 51.22 31.34 6.08
C SER A 710 51.29 30.16 7.05
N PHE A 711 50.41 29.17 6.85
CA PHE A 711 50.39 27.90 7.58
C PHE A 711 50.75 26.73 6.65
N ASP A 712 51.16 25.61 7.24
CA ASP A 712 51.45 24.36 6.51
C ASP A 712 50.22 23.42 6.53
N LEU A 713 49.33 23.56 7.53
CA LEU A 713 48.10 22.76 7.71
C LEU A 713 47.08 23.54 8.55
N VAL A 714 45.79 23.37 8.27
CA VAL A 714 44.69 23.81 9.15
C VAL A 714 43.96 22.59 9.70
N MET A 715 43.79 22.53 11.01
CA MET A 715 42.85 21.63 11.69
C MET A 715 41.62 22.42 12.07
N MET A 716 40.50 22.11 11.41
CA MET A 716 39.28 22.90 11.44
C MET A 716 38.14 22.11 12.08
N ASP A 717 37.60 22.57 13.21
CA ASP A 717 36.35 22.01 13.71
C ASP A 717 35.19 22.29 12.75
N VAL A 718 34.35 21.28 12.53
CA VAL A 718 33.25 21.38 11.56
C VAL A 718 32.12 22.25 12.10
N GLN A 719 31.81 22.10 13.39
CA GLN A 719 30.66 22.73 14.03
C GLN A 719 31.14 23.84 14.95
N MET A 720 31.05 25.08 14.48
CA MET A 720 31.39 26.27 15.24
C MET A 720 30.29 27.33 15.11
N PRO A 721 30.02 28.12 16.16
CA PRO A 721 29.01 29.16 16.12
C PRO A 721 29.38 30.32 15.19
N GLY A 722 28.38 30.88 14.51
CA GLY A 722 28.54 32.01 13.60
C GLY A 722 29.00 31.59 12.19
N MET A 723 30.28 31.26 12.02
CA MET A 723 30.84 30.75 10.76
C MET A 723 31.31 29.33 10.97
N ASP A 724 30.60 28.36 10.38
CA ASP A 724 30.92 26.94 10.53
C ASP A 724 32.21 26.57 9.78
N GLY A 725 32.77 25.39 10.06
CA GLY A 725 34.05 24.96 9.47
C GLY A 725 34.00 24.84 7.94
N ARG A 726 32.83 24.55 7.38
CA ARG A 726 32.63 24.44 5.92
C ARG A 726 32.61 25.82 5.28
N GLN A 727 31.83 26.75 5.82
CA GLN A 727 31.81 28.16 5.40
C GLN A 727 33.19 28.81 5.55
N SER A 728 33.92 28.47 6.61
CA SER A 728 35.31 28.91 6.82
C SER A 728 36.24 28.38 5.72
N THR A 729 36.09 27.10 5.36
CA THR A 729 36.87 26.46 4.30
C THR A 729 36.55 27.05 2.93
N GLU A 730 35.26 27.24 2.60
CA GLU A 730 34.83 27.90 1.37
C GLU A 730 35.38 29.32 1.26
N ALA A 731 35.36 30.10 2.36
CA ALA A 731 35.93 31.44 2.39
C ALA A 731 37.46 31.43 2.18
N ILE A 732 38.18 30.45 2.75
CA ILE A 732 39.62 30.25 2.52
C ILE A 732 39.87 29.90 1.04
N ARG A 733 39.11 28.95 0.46
CA ARG A 733 39.24 28.55 -0.94
C ARG A 733 38.95 29.68 -1.91
N GLN A 734 37.93 30.49 -1.64
CA GLN A 734 37.60 31.65 -2.45
C GLN A 734 38.74 32.68 -2.44
N TRP A 735 39.29 32.97 -1.26
CA TRP A 735 40.43 33.87 -1.12
C TRP A 735 41.70 33.34 -1.82
N GLU A 736 41.96 32.03 -1.73
CA GLU A 736 43.07 31.37 -2.44
C GLU A 736 42.92 31.49 -3.96
N SER A 737 41.70 31.29 -4.47
CA SER A 737 41.38 31.41 -5.89
C SER A 737 41.52 32.86 -6.39
N GLU A 738 41.06 33.85 -5.61
CA GLU A 738 41.20 35.28 -5.93
C GLU A 738 42.66 35.74 -5.99
N ARG A 739 43.56 35.08 -5.25
CA ARG A 739 45.00 35.42 -5.19
C ARG A 739 45.92 34.48 -5.96
N ASN A 740 45.40 33.42 -6.61
CA ASN A 740 46.19 32.37 -7.25
C ASN A 740 47.23 31.73 -6.30
N CYS A 741 46.84 31.50 -5.04
CA CYS A 741 47.68 30.82 -4.06
C CYS A 741 47.55 29.28 -4.18
N THR A 742 48.57 28.55 -3.76
CA THR A 742 48.49 27.09 -3.62
C THR A 742 47.47 26.73 -2.52
N PRO A 743 46.61 25.73 -2.73
CA PRO A 743 45.62 25.33 -1.72
C PRO A 743 46.29 24.90 -0.41
N LEU A 744 45.94 25.56 0.69
CA LEU A 744 46.34 25.19 2.04
C LEU A 744 45.57 23.93 2.46
N PRO A 745 46.23 22.85 2.93
CA PRO A 745 45.51 21.68 3.39
C PRO A 745 44.61 21.98 4.60
N VAL A 746 43.32 21.70 4.49
CA VAL A 746 42.31 21.87 5.55
C VAL A 746 41.75 20.51 5.96
N ILE A 747 42.00 20.12 7.21
CA ILE A 747 41.58 18.84 7.78
C ILE A 747 40.44 19.07 8.76
N ALA A 748 39.30 18.43 8.51
CA ALA A 748 38.12 18.54 9.35
C ALA A 748 38.31 17.77 10.67
N LEU A 749 37.98 18.37 11.81
CA LEU A 749 37.83 17.67 13.08
C LEU A 749 36.32 17.43 13.31
N THR A 750 35.88 16.18 13.41
CA THR A 750 34.44 15.84 13.55
C THR A 750 34.18 14.86 14.70
N ALA A 751 33.04 14.98 15.38
CA ALA A 751 32.64 14.10 16.49
C ALA A 751 32.06 12.74 16.03
N HIS A 752 31.61 12.61 14.78
CA HIS A 752 31.11 11.37 14.18
C HIS A 752 31.59 11.23 12.73
N ALA A 753 31.98 10.02 12.33
CA ALA A 753 32.27 9.67 10.94
C ALA A 753 31.14 8.82 10.36
N MET A 754 29.93 9.39 10.30
CA MET A 754 28.87 8.81 9.47
C MET A 754 29.22 9.06 7.99
N ALA A 755 28.98 8.07 7.12
CA ALA A 755 29.35 8.16 5.70
C ALA A 755 28.72 9.37 4.96
N ASN A 756 27.56 9.85 5.41
CA ASN A 756 26.90 11.03 4.83
C ASN A 756 27.55 12.36 5.26
N GLU A 757 28.03 12.49 6.50
CA GLU A 757 28.78 13.68 6.95
C GLU A 757 30.13 13.78 6.23
N LYS A 758 30.82 12.65 6.00
CA LYS A 758 32.10 12.61 5.27
C LYS A 758 32.00 13.20 3.85
N ARG A 759 30.94 12.85 3.10
CA ARG A 759 30.74 13.38 1.73
C ARG A 759 30.54 14.90 1.73
N ALA A 760 29.74 15.42 2.68
CA ALA A 760 29.47 16.84 2.79
C ALA A 760 30.72 17.67 3.14
N LEU A 761 31.63 17.11 3.95
CA LEU A 761 32.88 17.78 4.33
C LEU A 761 33.86 17.90 3.16
N LEU A 762 34.07 16.82 2.41
CA LEU A 762 34.97 16.84 1.25
C LEU A 762 34.41 17.71 0.10
N GLN A 763 33.09 17.71 -0.11
CA GLN A 763 32.45 18.58 -1.10
C GLN A 763 32.56 20.08 -0.78
N SER A 764 32.71 20.46 0.49
CA SER A 764 32.92 21.85 0.91
C SER A 764 34.36 22.36 0.70
N GLY A 765 35.24 21.54 0.14
CA GLY A 765 36.63 21.90 -0.17
C GLY A 765 37.66 21.55 0.91
N MET A 766 37.28 20.75 1.92
CA MET A 766 38.20 20.16 2.90
C MET A 766 38.94 18.95 2.29
N ASP A 767 40.19 18.75 2.67
CA ASP A 767 41.08 17.76 2.05
C ASP A 767 41.07 16.39 2.74
N ASP A 768 40.77 16.37 4.05
CA ASP A 768 40.70 15.15 4.85
C ASP A 768 39.88 15.39 6.14
N TYR A 769 39.70 14.35 6.95
CA TYR A 769 39.03 14.46 8.25
C TYR A 769 39.67 13.58 9.32
N LEU A 770 39.50 13.99 10.58
CA LEU A 770 39.86 13.27 11.79
C LEU A 770 38.68 13.21 12.74
N THR A 771 38.40 12.03 13.28
CA THR A 771 37.34 11.82 14.27
C THR A 771 37.86 12.09 15.68
N LYS A 772 37.12 12.89 16.46
CA LYS A 772 37.35 13.08 17.90
C LYS A 772 36.89 11.80 18.65
N PRO A 773 37.72 11.16 19.51
CA PRO A 773 38.94 11.68 20.13
C PRO A 773 40.18 11.55 19.25
N ILE A 774 40.99 12.61 19.24
CA ILE A 774 42.16 12.76 18.39
C ILE A 774 43.36 12.09 19.07
N SER A 775 43.99 11.11 18.41
CA SER A 775 45.20 10.46 18.91
C SER A 775 46.49 11.08 18.34
N GLU A 776 47.58 11.04 19.12
CA GLU A 776 48.91 11.52 18.70
C GLU A 776 49.37 10.89 17.38
N ARG A 777 49.15 9.58 17.20
CA ARG A 777 49.54 8.88 15.96
C ARG A 777 48.74 9.37 14.75
N GLN A 778 47.43 9.58 14.91
CA GLN A 778 46.59 10.11 13.83
C GLN A 778 47.00 11.54 13.46
N LEU A 779 47.31 12.38 14.45
CA LEU A 779 47.87 13.72 14.22
C LEU A 779 49.21 13.64 13.48
N ALA A 780 50.13 12.78 13.92
CA ALA A 780 51.43 12.58 13.27
C ALA A 780 51.28 12.14 11.81
N GLN A 781 50.39 11.18 11.56
CA GLN A 781 50.17 10.65 10.22
C GLN A 781 49.53 11.67 9.30
N VAL A 782 48.54 12.43 9.77
CA VAL A 782 47.88 13.47 8.96
C VAL A 782 48.85 14.62 8.65
N VAL A 783 49.58 15.11 9.65
CA VAL A 783 50.59 16.16 9.45
C VAL A 783 51.67 15.66 8.49
N LEU A 784 52.18 14.44 8.64
CA LEU A 784 53.18 13.87 7.74
C LEU A 784 52.64 13.67 6.32
N LYS A 785 51.40 13.19 6.19
CA LYS A 785 50.72 12.94 4.90
C LYS A 785 50.55 14.23 4.09
N TRP A 786 50.09 15.30 4.73
CA TRP A 786 49.69 16.53 4.04
C TRP A 786 50.79 17.60 3.99
N THR A 787 51.71 17.63 4.96
CA THR A 787 52.80 18.64 4.98
C THR A 787 54.15 18.07 4.55
N GLY A 788 54.33 16.73 4.59
CA GLY A 788 55.64 16.10 4.39
C GLY A 788 56.66 16.40 5.50
N LEU A 789 56.27 17.13 6.55
CA LEU A 789 57.11 17.47 7.71
C LEU A 789 56.88 16.45 8.83
N ALA A 790 57.96 15.89 9.36
CA ALA A 790 57.90 14.93 10.45
C ALA A 790 57.82 15.65 11.80
N LEU A 791 56.84 15.25 12.61
CA LEU A 791 56.77 15.61 14.02
C LEU A 791 57.79 14.78 14.84
N ARG A 792 58.49 15.40 15.80
CA ARG A 792 59.58 14.79 16.58
C ARG A 792 59.03 13.98 17.74
N ASN A 793 58.78 12.68 17.51
CA ASN A 793 58.98 11.55 18.45
C ASN A 793 58.22 10.34 17.92
N GLN A 794 58.94 9.30 17.50
CA GLN A 794 58.36 7.98 17.27
C GLN A 794 58.79 7.06 18.42
N GLY A 795 58.04 7.11 19.52
CA GLY A 795 58.07 6.07 20.55
C GLY A 795 57.01 5.01 20.24
N PRO A 796 57.30 3.70 20.39
CA PRO A 796 56.29 2.66 20.27
C PRO A 796 55.62 2.45 21.63
N GLU A 797 54.32 2.78 21.79
CA GLU A 797 53.46 1.97 22.67
C GLU A 797 51.93 2.26 22.59
N ARG A 798 51.18 1.17 22.90
CA ARG A 798 49.81 1.06 23.42
C ARG A 798 48.62 1.34 22.48
N THR A 799 48.20 0.30 21.75
CA THR A 799 46.78 0.08 21.45
C THR A 799 46.09 -0.45 22.72
N GLY A 800 45.38 0.44 23.41
CA GLY A 800 44.43 0.09 24.45
C GLY A 800 43.06 0.60 24.06
N GLU A 801 42.21 -0.25 23.50
CA GLU A 801 40.76 -0.10 23.65
C GLU A 801 40.35 -0.79 24.96
N PRO A 802 39.65 -0.11 25.89
CA PRO A 802 38.96 -0.80 26.95
C PRO A 802 37.69 -1.45 26.39
N SER A 803 37.66 -2.79 26.42
CA SER A 803 36.44 -3.52 26.73
C SER A 803 36.24 -3.44 28.25
N GLY A 804 35.14 -2.85 28.73
CA GLY A 804 34.90 -2.70 30.17
C GLY A 804 33.42 -2.53 30.55
N ASN A 805 32.85 -3.61 31.08
CA ASN A 805 31.81 -3.72 32.11
C ASN A 805 30.57 -2.81 32.08
N GLY A 806 29.43 -3.45 31.81
CA GLY A 806 28.16 -3.03 32.39
C GLY A 806 28.13 -3.31 33.89
N LEU A 807 28.32 -2.26 34.68
CA LEU A 807 27.76 -2.07 36.03
C LEU A 807 27.89 -0.56 36.28
N GLU A 808 26.78 0.17 36.09
CA GLU A 808 26.59 1.62 36.30
C GLU A 808 27.75 2.53 35.84
N LEU A 809 27.54 3.29 34.76
CA LEU A 809 28.48 4.32 34.30
C LEU A 809 28.87 5.23 35.48
N GLN A 810 30.18 5.23 35.82
CA GLN A 810 30.72 6.10 36.86
C GLN A 810 30.48 7.57 36.50
N VAL A 811 30.28 8.38 37.52
CA VAL A 811 30.12 9.83 37.33
C VAL A 811 31.47 10.46 36.98
N LEU A 812 32.55 10.02 37.65
CA LEU A 812 33.93 10.46 37.41
C LEU A 812 34.90 9.27 37.41
N ASP A 813 35.62 9.06 36.31
CA ASP A 813 36.65 8.03 36.10
C ASP A 813 38.01 8.71 35.88
N HIS A 814 38.86 8.70 36.91
CA HIS A 814 40.17 9.35 36.88
C HIS A 814 41.15 8.64 35.93
N ASP A 815 41.04 7.32 35.79
CA ASP A 815 41.92 6.53 34.90
C ASP A 815 41.53 6.75 33.43
N GLU A 816 40.25 6.95 33.15
CA GLU A 816 39.78 7.42 31.84
C GLU A 816 40.25 8.84 31.55
N GLY A 817 40.11 9.77 32.51
CA GLY A 817 40.59 11.15 32.36
C GLY A 817 42.10 11.23 32.07
N LEU A 818 42.90 10.45 32.79
CA LEU A 818 44.36 10.39 32.59
C LEU A 818 44.73 9.80 31.23
N ARG A 819 44.01 8.78 30.76
CA ARG A 819 44.22 8.22 29.41
C ARG A 819 43.87 9.20 28.30
N LEU A 820 42.75 9.93 28.45
CA LEU A 820 42.29 10.92 27.47
C LEU A 820 43.22 12.14 27.40
N ALA A 821 43.88 12.49 28.50
CA ALA A 821 44.92 13.52 28.56
C ALA A 821 46.33 13.00 28.22
N ALA A 822 46.44 11.91 27.46
CA ALA A 822 47.70 11.30 27.03
C ALA A 822 48.68 10.96 28.19
N GLY A 823 48.14 10.60 29.36
CA GLY A 823 48.93 10.25 30.55
C GLY A 823 49.39 11.43 31.40
N LYS A 824 48.97 12.67 31.09
CA LYS A 824 49.34 13.89 31.83
C LYS A 824 48.28 14.24 32.89
N ALA A 825 48.64 14.11 34.16
CA ALA A 825 47.73 14.38 35.28
C ALA A 825 47.30 15.85 35.37
N ASP A 826 48.23 16.79 35.14
CA ASP A 826 47.94 18.23 35.21
C ASP A 826 46.94 18.66 34.11
N LEU A 827 47.14 18.18 32.88
CA LEU A 827 46.22 18.43 31.77
C LEU A 827 44.84 17.80 32.03
N ALA A 828 44.79 16.57 32.56
CA ALA A 828 43.52 15.92 32.92
C ALA A 828 42.73 16.75 33.97
N ALA A 829 43.44 17.32 34.96
CA ALA A 829 42.85 18.17 35.97
C ALA A 829 42.35 19.50 35.38
N ASP A 830 43.14 20.14 34.51
CA ASP A 830 42.75 21.39 33.83
C ASP A 830 41.52 21.20 32.93
N MET A 831 41.46 20.09 32.18
CA MET A 831 40.30 19.76 31.33
C MET A 831 39.03 19.52 32.17
N LEU A 832 39.16 18.79 33.27
CA LEU A 832 38.03 18.56 34.19
C LEU A 832 37.57 19.87 34.85
N ALA A 833 38.50 20.74 35.27
CA ALA A 833 38.18 22.04 35.86
C ALA A 833 37.46 22.97 34.87
N MET A 834 37.92 23.01 33.61
CA MET A 834 37.24 23.77 32.54
C MET A 834 35.83 23.26 32.27
N LEU A 835 35.62 21.94 32.23
CA LEU A 835 34.29 21.36 32.09
C LEU A 835 33.40 21.78 33.26
N LEU A 836 33.85 21.59 34.51
CA LEU A 836 33.08 21.94 35.70
C LEU A 836 32.68 23.43 35.76
N ALA A 837 33.56 24.31 35.28
CA ALA A 837 33.29 25.75 35.19
C ALA A 837 32.19 26.10 34.18
N SER A 838 32.03 25.32 33.09
CA SER A 838 31.03 25.60 32.05
C SER A 838 29.66 24.97 32.34
N LEU A 839 29.60 23.88 33.13
CA LEU A 839 28.39 23.07 33.34
C LEU A 839 27.16 23.84 33.79
N GLU A 840 27.32 24.80 34.70
CA GLU A 840 26.19 25.56 35.26
C GLU A 840 25.58 26.48 34.20
N ALA A 841 26.42 27.17 33.43
CA ALA A 841 25.99 28.02 32.32
C ALA A 841 25.37 27.19 31.17
N ASP A 842 25.93 26.02 30.87
CA ASP A 842 25.38 25.09 29.89
C ASP A 842 23.98 24.58 30.29
N ARG A 843 23.79 24.27 31.57
CA ARG A 843 22.50 23.84 32.13
C ARG A 843 21.43 24.93 32.01
N GLU A 844 21.76 26.16 32.35
CA GLU A 844 20.82 27.30 32.22
C GLU A 844 20.45 27.56 30.76
N ALA A 845 21.42 27.50 29.84
CA ALA A 845 21.19 27.67 28.41
C ALA A 845 20.28 26.58 27.83
N ILE A 846 20.47 25.32 28.23
CA ILE A 846 19.62 24.20 27.80
C ILE A 846 18.18 24.38 28.33
N ARG A 847 17.99 24.81 29.59
CA ARG A 847 16.66 25.10 30.14
C ARG A 847 15.96 26.24 29.41
N ALA A 848 16.70 27.31 29.11
CA ALA A 848 16.17 28.47 28.39
C ALA A 848 15.74 28.11 26.96
N ALA A 849 16.59 27.37 26.23
CA ALA A 849 16.27 26.89 24.88
C ALA A 849 15.07 25.92 24.87
N ARG A 850 14.96 25.06 25.89
CA ARG A 850 13.79 24.19 26.09
C ARG A 850 12.51 24.97 26.35
N ALA A 851 12.56 26.00 27.21
CA ALA A 851 11.39 26.83 27.51
C ALA A 851 10.94 27.66 26.30
N ALA A 852 11.88 28.09 25.45
CA ALA A 852 11.61 28.79 24.20
C ALA A 852 11.19 27.86 23.04
N ASN A 853 11.26 26.54 23.23
CA ASN A 853 11.04 25.52 22.21
C ASN A 853 11.97 25.68 20.98
N ASP A 854 13.18 26.19 21.19
CA ASP A 854 14.18 26.43 20.15
C ASP A 854 15.04 25.18 19.97
N HIS A 855 14.66 24.37 18.97
CA HIS A 855 15.27 23.07 18.70
C HIS A 855 16.73 23.17 18.24
N ASN A 856 17.06 24.21 17.46
CA ASN A 856 18.42 24.39 16.95
C ASN A 856 19.36 24.81 18.09
N ALA A 857 18.93 25.73 18.94
CA ALA A 857 19.71 26.13 20.11
C ALA A 857 19.92 24.96 21.10
N LEU A 858 18.94 24.04 21.22
CA LEU A 858 19.09 22.83 22.03
C LEU A 858 20.15 21.87 21.46
N ILE A 859 20.09 21.57 20.15
CA ILE A 859 21.07 20.71 19.50
C ILE A 859 22.48 21.28 19.65
N GLU A 860 22.65 22.58 19.39
CA GLU A 860 23.94 23.26 19.48
C GLU A 860 24.53 23.18 20.89
N ARG A 861 23.73 23.48 21.92
CA ARG A 861 24.19 23.44 23.33
C ARG A 861 24.51 22.02 23.80
N VAL A 862 23.71 21.04 23.42
CA VAL A 862 23.94 19.64 23.79
C VAL A 862 25.15 19.07 23.04
N HIS A 863 25.35 19.43 21.77
CA HIS A 863 26.53 19.03 20.99
C HIS A 863 27.82 19.58 21.59
N ARG A 864 27.84 20.86 21.95
CA ARG A 864 29.00 21.51 22.59
C ARG A 864 29.38 20.82 23.91
N LEU A 865 28.38 20.55 24.75
CA LEU A 865 28.58 19.85 26.02
C LEU A 865 29.05 18.41 25.80
N HIS A 866 28.48 17.69 24.83
CA HIS A 866 28.93 16.36 24.44
C HIS A 866 30.40 16.37 24.01
N GLY A 867 30.82 17.35 23.20
CA GLY A 867 32.21 17.54 22.79
C GLY A 867 33.16 17.64 23.98
N ALA A 868 32.83 18.50 24.97
CA ALA A 868 33.65 18.67 26.16
C ALA A 868 33.79 17.37 27.00
N THR A 869 32.72 16.58 27.09
CA THR A 869 32.72 15.32 27.87
C THR A 869 33.57 14.21 27.27
N ARG A 870 33.97 14.30 26.00
CA ARG A 870 34.80 13.28 25.32
C ARG A 870 36.27 13.32 25.73
N TYR A 871 36.69 14.38 26.40
CA TYR A 871 38.08 14.58 26.80
C TYR A 871 38.26 14.56 28.33
N CYS A 872 37.16 14.49 29.07
CA CYS A 872 37.16 14.31 30.51
C CYS A 872 36.67 12.89 30.84
N GLY A 873 37.18 12.30 31.92
CA GLY A 873 36.72 11.00 32.41
C GLY A 873 35.34 11.09 33.08
N VAL A 874 34.29 11.41 32.33
CA VAL A 874 32.92 11.62 32.83
C VAL A 874 31.92 10.73 32.08
N PRO A 875 32.04 9.40 32.16
CA PRO A 875 31.35 8.48 31.25
C PRO A 875 29.82 8.53 31.36
N GLN A 876 29.27 8.79 32.56
CA GLN A 876 27.82 8.98 32.74
C GLN A 876 27.30 10.24 32.03
N LEU A 877 27.99 11.38 32.17
CA LEU A 877 27.58 12.63 31.52
C LEU A 877 27.73 12.52 30.00
N ARG A 878 28.82 11.90 29.52
CA ARG A 878 29.08 11.67 28.09
C ARG A 878 27.96 10.86 27.43
N ALA A 879 27.54 9.76 28.07
CA ALA A 879 26.44 8.94 27.56
C ALA A 879 25.10 9.69 27.51
N ALA A 880 24.79 10.49 28.55
CA ALA A 880 23.57 11.28 28.58
C ALA A 880 23.56 12.39 27.50
N CYS A 881 24.71 13.01 27.23
CA CYS A 881 24.88 13.97 26.14
C CYS A 881 24.67 13.31 24.77
N GLN A 882 25.34 12.17 24.52
CA GLN A 882 25.22 11.43 23.26
C GLN A 882 23.78 11.01 22.97
N ARG A 883 23.08 10.49 23.98
CA ARG A 883 21.68 10.08 23.85
C ARG A 883 20.76 11.26 23.55
N SER A 884 20.91 12.35 24.29
CA SER A 884 20.10 13.55 24.11
C SER A 884 20.32 14.18 22.73
N GLU A 885 21.58 14.26 22.28
CA GLU A 885 21.93 14.79 20.96
C GLU A 885 21.35 13.93 19.82
N THR A 886 21.47 12.61 19.93
CA THR A 886 20.97 11.68 18.90
C THR A 886 19.46 11.79 18.75
N LEU A 887 18.72 11.84 19.87
CA LEU A 887 17.25 11.93 19.85
C LEU A 887 16.76 13.30 19.41
N LEU A 888 17.47 14.38 19.75
CA LEU A 888 17.17 15.72 19.24
C LEU A 888 17.34 15.77 17.72
N LYS A 889 18.46 15.29 17.16
CA LYS A 889 18.69 15.26 15.71
C LYS A 889 17.69 14.39 14.92
N GLN A 890 17.06 13.43 15.58
CA GLN A 890 16.05 12.54 14.98
C GLN A 890 14.60 13.03 15.16
N GLU A 891 14.40 14.18 15.81
CA GLU A 891 13.08 14.72 16.18
C GLU A 891 12.19 13.70 16.94
N ASP A 892 12.81 12.80 17.72
CA ASP A 892 12.08 11.76 18.45
C ASP A 892 11.38 12.36 19.69
N ILE A 893 10.13 11.93 19.93
CA ILE A 893 9.31 12.29 21.09
C ILE A 893 10.05 12.01 22.41
N LYS A 894 10.97 11.03 22.42
CA LYS A 894 11.79 10.67 23.59
C LYS A 894 12.90 11.68 23.91
N ALA A 895 13.15 12.68 23.07
CA ALA A 895 14.19 13.69 23.30
C ALA A 895 13.98 14.46 24.63
N PHE A 896 12.74 14.72 25.03
CA PHE A 896 12.44 15.41 26.29
C PHE A 896 12.86 14.60 27.53
N ALA A 897 12.64 13.28 27.51
CA ALA A 897 13.04 12.39 28.61
C ALA A 897 14.57 12.24 28.69
N ALA A 898 15.26 12.30 27.55
CA ALA A 898 16.72 12.28 27.50
C ALA A 898 17.32 13.59 28.03
N LEU A 899 16.72 14.75 27.75
CA LEU A 899 17.12 16.02 28.34
C LEU A 899 16.97 16.03 29.88
N ASP A 900 15.91 15.41 30.42
CA ASP A 900 15.74 15.24 31.87
C ASP A 900 16.81 14.30 32.49
N GLU A 901 17.32 13.34 31.71
CA GLU A 901 18.42 12.46 32.10
C GLU A 901 19.77 13.20 32.07
N LEU A 902 20.01 14.01 31.05
CA LEU A 902 21.18 14.90 30.92
C LEU A 902 21.28 15.86 32.11
N GLU A 903 20.17 16.50 32.48
CA GLU A 903 20.15 17.44 33.60
C GLU A 903 20.46 16.76 34.94
N ARG A 904 19.98 15.53 35.13
CA ARG A 904 20.34 14.71 36.30
C ARG A 904 21.82 14.33 36.30
N ALA A 905 22.40 14.01 35.15
CA ALA A 905 23.83 13.70 35.03
C ALA A 905 24.73 14.91 35.34
N ILE A 906 24.35 16.11 34.87
CA ILE A 906 25.05 17.37 35.19
C ILE A 906 25.08 17.60 36.70
N ASN A 907 23.93 17.44 37.38
CA ASN A 907 23.83 17.66 38.82
C ASN A 907 24.65 16.65 39.64
N ARG A 908 24.69 15.38 39.21
CA ARG A 908 25.51 14.35 39.87
C ARG A 908 27.00 14.67 39.76
N LEU A 909 27.47 15.01 38.56
CA LEU A 909 28.87 15.39 38.35
C LEU A 909 29.27 16.62 39.17
N ALA A 910 28.44 17.66 39.19
CA ALA A 910 28.70 18.86 39.98
C ALA A 910 28.74 18.59 41.50
N THR A 911 27.97 17.60 41.98
CA THR A 911 27.95 17.21 43.39
C THR A 911 29.18 16.38 43.75
N GLU A 912 29.54 15.42 42.90
CA GLU A 912 30.67 14.51 43.13
C GLU A 912 32.03 15.22 43.02
N ALA A 913 32.17 16.16 42.07
CA ALA A 913 33.36 16.98 41.95
C ALA A 913 33.58 17.92 43.14
N ARG A 914 32.53 18.32 43.87
CA ARG A 914 32.62 19.10 45.12
C ARG A 914 33.00 18.26 46.34
N ILE A 915 32.83 16.93 46.27
CA ILE A 915 33.19 15.99 47.34
C ILE A 915 34.65 15.55 47.21
N ASN A 916 35.19 15.54 45.99
CA ASN A 916 36.56 15.10 45.68
C ASN A 916 37.58 16.25 45.48
N ALA A 917 37.15 17.52 45.53
CA ALA A 917 38.00 18.72 45.59
C ALA A 917 38.21 19.17 47.03
#